data_AF-A0A9P7J4V8-F1
#
_entry.id   AF-A0A9P7J4V8-F1
#
_cell.length_a   1.000
_cell.length_b   1.000
_cell.length_c   1.000
_cell.angle_alpha   90.00
_cell.angle_beta   90.00
_cell.angle_gamma   90.00
#
_symmetry.space_group_name_H-M   'P 1'
#
loop_
_entity.id
_entity.type
_entity.pdbx_description
1 polymer ?
#
loop_
_entity_poly.entity_id
_entity_poly.type
_entity_poly.pdbx_seq_one_letter_code
_entity_poly.pdbx_strand_id
1 'polypeptide(L)'
;MASIALTLCFISVASLLLSLSQLAFLGKQSVQLPLHAEQILQKCYMLHAKPGPPSNFHQRTESDRFVEGTHATLIRNASIWTGDQEITQGDILLDKGIIKFVGHASPSMFNKFKDLVTLDAGGSWVTPGIVDLHSHLGVDSAPYLSGAGDTNSLKGPVLPWLRSLDGLNTHDDAYRLSISGGVTTANVLPGSANAIGGQAFVIKLRPTAERSPSSMLLEPPYTLNGTHVDPTLPPRWRQMKHACGENPSRVYGNTRMDTFWAFRQAYDTARQIKEQQDAYCTRALAGEWEDLGEFPDNLQWEALVDVLRGRVKVHTHCYETVDLDDFVRLTNEFQFPIAAFHHAHETYLVPGTLKQAYGITPAAALFATNARYKREAYRGSEFAPRILAENGIDVVMKSDHPVLNSRFLLYEAQQAYLYGLPANLALASVTSTPARIMGQDHRIGFVREGYDADLVVWDSHPLALGTTPQQVWIDGIPQLSEPAVASKPVSFQQVPRAPNFDLEAAAAIKHEGLPPLMPKKAKDLVVFANVSSMYVPDGVGGVMSVADMGERGVVALRKGVVQCWGAAACASEFASQDVEWVDLEGGSIAPGLISYGSPLGLEEIQGESSTHDGTVSDPLTGSIPSILAGSELIKASDGLQFAGRDTLLAYRAGVTAGVTAPSSDGLIAGLSTAFSTGAAHKLEDGAVIQDVVALHVQIGHSERGPSVSTQIAALRNILLGDKSSTTHSEVAKGTIPLVVQVQNADIIASLIELKKEIRTRTGTDIQLTISGAAEAHLLAKELGEARVGVILTPSRPFPDVWESKRILPGPPLTNESAITTLLAHGVTVGIGIAEQWSARNTRFDIAWAALESFDRISKEQALALASVNLEKLLGVKPSGALGDLVVTRGGTVLDSEAKVVGIISARRGIVDLI
;
A
#
# COMPACT_ATOMS: atom_id res chain seq x y z
N MET A 1 1.83 -90.87 -64.37
CA MET A 1 1.24 -89.76 -63.60
C MET A 1 1.49 -89.94 -62.10
N ALA A 2 2.76 -89.88 -61.67
CA ALA A 2 3.14 -89.95 -60.25
C ALA A 2 4.38 -89.09 -59.90
N SER A 3 5.05 -88.48 -60.89
CA SER A 3 6.27 -87.67 -60.67
C SER A 3 6.09 -86.16 -60.83
N ILE A 4 4.88 -85.67 -61.09
CA ILE A 4 4.60 -84.21 -61.21
C ILE A 4 3.96 -83.64 -59.93
N ALA A 5 3.28 -84.48 -59.14
CA ALA A 5 2.62 -84.04 -57.90
C ALA A 5 3.60 -83.81 -56.72
N LEU A 6 4.76 -84.48 -56.69
CA LEU A 6 5.74 -84.30 -55.62
C LEU A 6 6.50 -82.96 -55.75
N THR A 7 6.79 -82.53 -56.97
CA THR A 7 7.61 -81.32 -57.22
C THR A 7 6.84 -80.03 -56.94
N LEU A 8 5.53 -80.00 -57.20
CA LEU A 8 4.66 -78.87 -56.87
C LEU A 8 4.43 -78.73 -55.35
N CYS A 9 4.43 -79.84 -54.60
CA CYS A 9 4.30 -79.81 -53.14
C CYS A 9 5.56 -79.22 -52.48
N PHE A 10 6.76 -79.59 -52.96
CA PHE A 10 8.03 -79.04 -52.45
C PHE A 10 8.19 -77.54 -52.73
N ILE A 11 7.71 -77.03 -53.87
CA ILE A 11 7.77 -75.59 -54.18
C ILE A 11 6.78 -74.80 -53.30
N SER A 12 5.60 -75.34 -52.99
CA SER A 12 4.65 -74.69 -52.08
C SER A 12 5.13 -74.65 -50.62
N VAL A 13 5.78 -75.72 -50.14
CA VAL A 13 6.32 -75.79 -48.78
C VAL A 13 7.57 -74.93 -48.64
N ALA A 14 8.42 -74.85 -49.66
CA ALA A 14 9.58 -73.95 -49.67
C ALA A 14 9.15 -72.47 -49.74
N SER A 15 8.08 -72.14 -50.46
CA SER A 15 7.52 -70.77 -50.52
C SER A 15 6.83 -70.39 -49.21
N LEU A 16 6.14 -71.33 -48.56
CA LEU A 16 5.55 -71.13 -47.24
C LEU A 16 6.62 -70.97 -46.15
N LEU A 17 7.70 -71.77 -46.20
CA LEU A 17 8.85 -71.65 -45.30
C LEU A 17 9.70 -70.40 -45.57
N LEU A 18 9.80 -69.92 -46.81
CA LEU A 18 10.41 -68.61 -47.10
C LEU A 18 9.52 -67.44 -46.65
N SER A 19 8.19 -67.57 -46.75
CA SER A 19 7.28 -66.55 -46.22
C SER A 19 7.22 -66.55 -44.68
N LEU A 20 7.31 -67.72 -44.03
CA LEU A 20 7.42 -67.87 -42.58
C LEU A 20 8.81 -67.45 -42.06
N SER A 21 9.88 -67.63 -42.84
CA SER A 21 11.20 -67.10 -42.48
C SER A 21 11.31 -65.60 -42.74
N GLN A 22 10.64 -65.04 -43.75
CA GLN A 22 10.50 -63.58 -43.92
C GLN A 22 9.60 -62.94 -42.85
N LEU A 23 8.58 -63.64 -42.35
CA LEU A 23 7.79 -63.21 -41.18
C LEU A 23 8.57 -63.37 -39.86
N ALA A 24 9.49 -64.33 -39.76
CA ALA A 24 10.41 -64.47 -38.62
C ALA A 24 11.63 -63.52 -38.70
N PHE A 25 11.87 -62.91 -39.87
CA PHE A 25 12.86 -61.84 -40.12
C PHE A 25 12.22 -60.44 -40.23
N LEU A 26 11.00 -60.25 -39.75
CA LEU A 26 10.62 -58.94 -39.19
C LEU A 26 11.53 -58.73 -37.98
N GLY A 27 12.69 -58.15 -38.26
CA GLY A 27 13.74 -57.92 -37.30
C GLY A 27 13.11 -57.33 -36.05
N LYS A 28 13.32 -58.00 -34.91
CA LYS A 28 13.36 -57.29 -33.65
C LYS A 28 14.49 -56.28 -33.80
N GLN A 29 14.21 -55.11 -34.35
CA GLN A 29 15.03 -53.93 -34.14
C GLN A 29 15.08 -53.77 -32.63
N SER A 30 16.20 -54.18 -32.04
CA SER A 30 16.50 -53.87 -30.66
C SER A 30 16.69 -52.37 -30.60
N VAL A 31 15.62 -51.63 -30.29
CA VAL A 31 15.71 -50.21 -30.03
C VAL A 31 16.58 -50.05 -28.79
N GLN A 32 17.79 -49.53 -28.97
CA GLN A 32 18.70 -49.28 -27.87
C GLN A 32 18.17 -48.06 -27.10
N LEU A 33 17.50 -48.32 -25.98
CA LEU A 33 16.99 -47.27 -25.11
C LEU A 33 18.15 -46.51 -24.45
N PRO A 34 18.12 -45.17 -24.42
CA PRO A 34 19.10 -44.41 -23.65
C PRO A 34 18.99 -44.73 -22.15
N LEU A 35 20.11 -44.60 -21.43
CA LEU A 35 20.21 -44.84 -19.97
C LEU A 35 19.16 -44.07 -19.14
N HIS A 36 18.67 -42.95 -19.67
CA HIS A 36 17.70 -42.06 -19.02
C HIS A 36 16.31 -42.08 -19.70
N ALA A 37 15.99 -43.10 -20.50
CA ALA A 37 14.73 -43.16 -21.27
C ALA A 37 13.47 -42.99 -20.39
N GLU A 38 13.43 -43.61 -19.21
CA GLU A 38 12.30 -43.49 -18.29
C GLU A 38 12.12 -42.06 -17.76
N GLN A 39 13.22 -41.41 -17.36
CA GLN A 39 13.21 -40.01 -16.90
C GLN A 39 12.77 -39.06 -18.01
N ILE A 40 13.22 -39.31 -19.24
CA ILE A 40 12.83 -38.55 -20.42
C ILE A 40 11.33 -38.71 -20.69
N LEU A 41 10.80 -39.93 -20.68
CA LEU A 41 9.37 -40.19 -20.88
C LEU A 41 8.53 -39.49 -19.80
N GLN A 42 8.94 -39.60 -18.53
CA GLN A 42 8.29 -38.88 -17.44
C GLN A 42 8.30 -37.37 -17.65
N LYS A 43 9.45 -36.79 -18.01
CA LYS A 43 9.56 -35.36 -18.34
C LYS A 43 8.60 -34.98 -19.46
N CYS A 44 8.51 -35.80 -20.51
CA CYS A 44 7.60 -35.60 -21.63
C CYS A 44 6.13 -35.64 -21.24
N TYR A 45 5.70 -36.61 -20.43
CA TYR A 45 4.34 -36.62 -19.88
C TYR A 45 4.07 -35.36 -19.05
N MET A 46 5.06 -34.94 -18.26
CA MET A 46 4.99 -33.75 -17.43
C MET A 46 5.08 -32.44 -18.21
N LEU A 47 5.23 -32.40 -19.54
CA LEU A 47 5.16 -31.16 -20.33
C LEU A 47 3.74 -30.65 -20.58
N HIS A 48 2.72 -31.49 -20.35
CA HIS A 48 1.31 -31.15 -20.56
C HIS A 48 0.47 -31.12 -19.26
N ALA A 49 1.06 -31.49 -18.13
CA ALA A 49 0.41 -31.40 -16.82
C ALA A 49 0.03 -29.95 -16.48
N LYS A 50 -1.15 -29.75 -15.90
CA LYS A 50 -1.63 -28.45 -15.41
C LYS A 50 -1.27 -28.29 -13.92
N PRO A 51 -0.90 -27.09 -13.47
CA PRO A 51 -0.63 -26.89 -12.05
C PRO A 51 -1.89 -26.95 -11.20
N GLY A 52 -1.73 -27.36 -9.96
CA GLY A 52 -2.79 -27.37 -8.96
C GLY A 52 -2.51 -28.34 -7.83
N PRO A 53 -3.39 -28.38 -6.81
CA PRO A 53 -3.29 -29.37 -5.76
C PRO A 53 -3.58 -30.78 -6.27
N PRO A 54 -3.04 -31.83 -5.62
CA PRO A 54 -3.52 -33.20 -5.80
C PRO A 54 -5.02 -33.30 -5.54
N SER A 55 -5.72 -34.20 -6.23
CA SER A 55 -7.18 -34.38 -6.13
C SER A 55 -7.67 -34.73 -4.71
N ASN A 56 -6.80 -35.30 -3.88
CA ASN A 56 -7.05 -35.65 -2.49
C ASN A 56 -6.52 -34.62 -1.48
N PHE A 57 -6.09 -33.43 -1.90
CA PHE A 57 -5.45 -32.43 -1.02
C PHE A 57 -6.26 -32.14 0.26
N HIS A 58 -7.56 -31.92 0.13
CA HIS A 58 -8.44 -31.61 1.26
C HIS A 58 -8.77 -32.81 2.17
N GLN A 59 -8.34 -34.03 1.82
CA GLN A 59 -8.42 -35.20 2.71
C GLN A 59 -7.31 -35.20 3.76
N ARG A 60 -6.38 -34.24 3.70
CA ARG A 60 -5.29 -34.10 4.67
C ARG A 60 -5.82 -33.92 6.08
N THR A 61 -5.20 -34.63 7.02
CA THR A 61 -5.49 -34.49 8.45
C THR A 61 -4.53 -33.54 9.15
N GLU A 62 -3.49 -33.07 8.47
CA GLU A 62 -2.45 -32.19 9.02
C GLU A 62 -1.86 -31.33 7.89
N SER A 63 -1.42 -30.12 8.23
CA SER A 63 -0.68 -29.24 7.32
C SER A 63 0.75 -29.74 7.12
N ASP A 64 1.29 -29.63 5.91
CA ASP A 64 2.72 -29.83 5.63
C ASP A 64 3.61 -28.81 6.36
N ARG A 65 3.01 -27.73 6.89
CA ARG A 65 3.66 -26.70 7.69
C ARG A 65 3.37 -26.80 9.20
N PHE A 66 2.72 -27.88 9.64
CA PHE A 66 2.39 -28.07 11.05
C PHE A 66 3.67 -28.15 11.91
N VAL A 67 3.69 -27.40 13.01
CA VAL A 67 4.76 -27.46 14.00
C VAL A 67 4.31 -28.33 15.16
N GLU A 68 5.04 -29.42 15.40
CA GLU A 68 4.77 -30.33 16.52
C GLU A 68 4.74 -29.57 17.85
N GLY A 69 3.77 -29.89 18.71
CA GLY A 69 3.52 -29.18 19.96
C GLY A 69 2.55 -28.00 19.85
N THR A 70 2.13 -27.59 18.65
CA THR A 70 1.07 -26.58 18.50
C THR A 70 -0.25 -27.11 19.02
N HIS A 71 -0.84 -26.43 20.01
CA HIS A 71 -2.11 -26.81 20.63
C HIS A 71 -3.30 -26.58 19.68
N ALA A 72 -4.31 -27.44 19.79
CA ALA A 72 -5.60 -27.18 19.17
C ALA A 72 -6.24 -25.93 19.80
N THR A 73 -6.84 -25.08 18.98
CA THR A 73 -7.49 -23.83 19.41
C THR A 73 -8.92 -23.79 18.93
N LEU A 74 -9.87 -23.59 19.85
CA LEU A 74 -11.28 -23.34 19.57
C LEU A 74 -11.58 -21.85 19.76
N ILE A 75 -11.94 -21.17 18.67
CA ILE A 75 -12.46 -19.81 18.67
C ILE A 75 -13.99 -19.91 18.72
N ARG A 76 -14.63 -19.34 19.75
CA ARG A 76 -16.09 -19.45 19.96
C ARG A 76 -16.79 -18.12 19.72
N ASN A 77 -18.07 -18.20 19.35
CA ASN A 77 -18.96 -17.03 19.31
C ASN A 77 -18.41 -15.88 18.43
N ALA A 78 -17.98 -16.20 17.21
CA ALA A 78 -17.42 -15.24 16.25
C ALA A 78 -18.45 -14.82 15.19
N SER A 79 -18.28 -13.61 14.65
CA SER A 79 -18.88 -13.18 13.39
C SER A 79 -17.87 -13.44 12.28
N ILE A 80 -18.09 -14.43 11.42
CA ILE A 80 -17.06 -14.98 10.53
C ILE A 80 -17.31 -14.51 9.10
N TRP A 81 -16.38 -13.74 8.54
CA TRP A 81 -16.23 -13.60 7.10
C TRP A 81 -15.42 -14.79 6.58
N THR A 82 -16.03 -15.63 5.75
CA THR A 82 -15.40 -16.87 5.27
C THR A 82 -14.52 -16.68 4.04
N GLY A 83 -14.46 -15.47 3.46
CA GLY A 83 -13.82 -15.17 2.19
C GLY A 83 -14.82 -14.91 1.05
N ASP A 84 -16.07 -15.34 1.22
CA ASP A 84 -17.17 -15.14 0.25
C ASP A 84 -18.55 -14.98 0.88
N GLN A 85 -18.75 -15.47 2.12
CA GLN A 85 -20.01 -15.35 2.85
C GLN A 85 -19.79 -15.06 4.34
N GLU A 86 -20.82 -14.58 5.02
CA GLU A 86 -20.82 -14.33 6.46
C GLU A 86 -21.52 -15.47 7.24
N ILE A 87 -20.95 -15.83 8.39
CA ILE A 87 -21.57 -16.73 9.38
C ILE A 87 -21.65 -15.98 10.71
N THR A 88 -22.87 -15.79 11.22
CA THR A 88 -23.11 -15.15 12.51
C THR A 88 -23.06 -16.16 13.64
N GLN A 89 -22.39 -15.83 14.76
CA GLN A 89 -22.31 -16.67 15.96
C GLN A 89 -21.74 -18.08 15.70
N GLY A 90 -20.68 -18.16 14.90
CA GLY A 90 -19.98 -19.40 14.58
C GLY A 90 -18.81 -19.68 15.52
N ASP A 91 -18.40 -20.94 15.54
CA ASP A 91 -17.17 -21.43 16.17
C ASP A 91 -16.19 -21.90 15.08
N ILE A 92 -14.89 -21.80 15.36
CA ILE A 92 -13.80 -22.27 14.48
C ILE A 92 -12.84 -23.14 15.29
N LEU A 93 -12.54 -24.34 14.81
CA LEU A 93 -11.53 -25.22 15.40
C LEU A 93 -10.27 -25.26 14.54
N LEU A 94 -9.14 -24.87 15.12
CA LEU A 94 -7.81 -24.99 14.54
C LEU A 94 -7.11 -26.19 15.19
N ASP A 95 -6.60 -27.11 14.37
CA ASP A 95 -5.80 -28.21 14.87
C ASP A 95 -4.92 -28.73 13.73
N LYS A 96 -3.70 -29.18 14.08
CA LYS A 96 -2.75 -29.70 13.10
C LYS A 96 -2.43 -28.73 11.96
N GLY A 97 -2.41 -27.43 12.27
CA GLY A 97 -2.10 -26.34 11.32
C GLY A 97 -3.17 -26.10 10.25
N ILE A 98 -4.35 -26.71 10.41
CA ILE A 98 -5.49 -26.54 9.50
C ILE A 98 -6.77 -26.19 10.26
N ILE A 99 -7.72 -25.60 9.55
CA ILE A 99 -9.07 -25.39 10.03
C ILE A 99 -9.79 -26.74 9.97
N LYS A 100 -10.21 -27.25 11.12
CA LYS A 100 -10.92 -28.54 11.26
C LYS A 100 -12.43 -28.42 11.26
N PHE A 101 -12.95 -27.27 11.64
CA PHE A 101 -14.39 -27.04 11.75
C PHE A 101 -14.69 -25.56 11.65
N VAL A 102 -15.80 -25.23 10.99
CA VAL A 102 -16.39 -23.88 10.93
C VAL A 102 -17.91 -24.02 11.02
N GLY A 103 -18.54 -23.33 11.96
CA GLY A 103 -20.00 -23.32 12.12
C GLY A 103 -20.41 -23.47 13.58
N HIS A 104 -21.60 -23.99 13.86
CA HIS A 104 -22.08 -24.15 15.23
C HIS A 104 -21.62 -25.49 15.80
N ALA A 105 -20.67 -25.49 16.74
CA ALA A 105 -20.12 -26.73 17.26
C ALA A 105 -20.96 -27.31 18.42
N SER A 106 -21.10 -28.64 18.44
CA SER A 106 -21.60 -29.33 19.64
C SER A 106 -20.48 -29.48 20.67
N PRO A 107 -20.74 -29.35 21.99
CA PRO A 107 -19.73 -29.55 23.03
C PRO A 107 -18.98 -30.89 22.93
N SER A 108 -19.66 -31.96 22.50
CA SER A 108 -19.06 -33.28 22.35
C SER A 108 -17.95 -33.38 21.30
N MET A 109 -17.91 -32.45 20.34
CA MET A 109 -16.87 -32.41 19.30
C MET A 109 -15.46 -32.22 19.89
N PHE A 110 -15.39 -31.62 21.07
CA PHE A 110 -14.16 -31.17 21.70
C PHE A 110 -13.62 -32.14 22.76
N ASN A 111 -14.42 -33.13 23.19
CA ASN A 111 -14.05 -34.08 24.25
C ASN A 111 -12.79 -34.91 23.96
N LYS A 112 -12.39 -35.01 22.69
CA LYS A 112 -11.17 -35.73 22.26
C LYS A 112 -9.87 -34.95 22.52
N PHE A 113 -9.95 -33.63 22.74
CA PHE A 113 -8.79 -32.78 22.97
C PHE A 113 -8.48 -32.71 24.46
N LYS A 114 -7.25 -33.08 24.83
CA LYS A 114 -6.79 -33.02 26.23
C LYS A 114 -6.42 -31.61 26.67
N ASP A 115 -5.79 -30.85 25.78
CA ASP A 115 -5.25 -29.50 26.04
C ASP A 115 -5.77 -28.50 25.00
N LEU A 116 -7.11 -28.37 24.91
CA LEU A 116 -7.77 -27.45 23.99
C LEU A 116 -7.67 -26.01 24.50
N VAL A 117 -7.00 -25.14 23.76
CA VAL A 117 -7.05 -23.70 24.01
C VAL A 117 -8.40 -23.18 23.55
N THR A 118 -9.14 -22.48 24.40
CA THR A 118 -10.43 -21.87 24.03
C THR A 118 -10.31 -20.36 24.11
N LEU A 119 -10.67 -19.69 23.02
CA LEU A 119 -10.83 -18.24 22.93
C LEU A 119 -12.31 -17.93 22.69
N ASP A 120 -12.93 -17.15 23.57
CA ASP A 120 -14.24 -16.58 23.29
C ASP A 120 -14.06 -15.26 22.53
N ALA A 121 -14.55 -15.20 21.29
CA ALA A 121 -14.49 -13.99 20.47
C ALA A 121 -15.53 -12.96 20.89
N GLY A 122 -16.53 -13.30 21.71
CA GLY A 122 -17.50 -12.34 22.22
C GLY A 122 -18.34 -11.63 21.13
N GLY A 123 -18.52 -12.24 19.97
CA GLY A 123 -19.16 -11.67 18.79
C GLY A 123 -18.21 -10.97 17.82
N SER A 124 -16.92 -10.87 18.16
CA SER A 124 -15.89 -10.21 17.34
C SER A 124 -15.78 -10.81 15.94
N TRP A 125 -15.33 -9.99 15.00
CA TRP A 125 -15.17 -10.38 13.61
C TRP A 125 -13.95 -11.27 13.40
N VAL A 126 -14.10 -12.32 12.61
CA VAL A 126 -13.01 -13.21 12.18
C VAL A 126 -12.96 -13.27 10.66
N THR A 127 -11.78 -13.06 10.09
CA THR A 127 -11.53 -13.17 8.64
C THR A 127 -10.46 -14.24 8.38
N PRO A 128 -10.29 -14.70 7.12
CA PRO A 128 -9.04 -15.33 6.72
C PRO A 128 -7.87 -14.35 6.97
N GLY A 129 -6.67 -14.90 7.10
CA GLY A 129 -5.45 -14.11 7.04
C GLY A 129 -5.41 -13.20 5.81
N ILE A 130 -4.94 -11.96 6.00
CA ILE A 130 -4.79 -11.01 4.89
C ILE A 130 -3.65 -11.50 3.97
N VAL A 131 -3.89 -11.43 2.65
CA VAL A 131 -3.00 -11.93 1.60
C VAL A 131 -2.57 -10.76 0.71
N ASP A 132 -1.27 -10.49 0.68
CA ASP A 132 -0.69 -9.44 -0.16
C ASP A 132 -0.16 -10.00 -1.48
N LEU A 133 -0.80 -9.64 -2.59
CA LEU A 133 -0.42 -10.11 -3.92
C LEU A 133 0.84 -9.43 -4.48
N HIS A 134 1.21 -8.26 -3.96
CA HIS A 134 2.35 -7.48 -4.45
C HIS A 134 3.12 -6.86 -3.28
N SER A 135 4.23 -7.49 -2.94
CA SER A 135 5.11 -7.04 -1.85
C SER A 135 6.58 -7.20 -2.22
N HIS A 136 7.44 -6.37 -1.60
CA HIS A 136 8.90 -6.52 -1.59
C HIS A 136 9.44 -6.81 -0.19
N LEU A 137 8.60 -7.26 0.75
CA LEU A 137 9.04 -7.74 2.07
C LEU A 137 10.24 -8.70 1.96
N GLY A 138 11.23 -8.50 2.80
CA GLY A 138 12.47 -9.28 2.84
C GLY A 138 13.49 -8.95 1.75
N VAL A 139 13.09 -8.59 0.53
CA VAL A 139 14.04 -8.15 -0.53
C VAL A 139 14.29 -6.64 -0.49
N ASP A 140 13.37 -5.88 0.12
CA ASP A 140 13.47 -4.46 0.46
C ASP A 140 13.26 -4.31 1.97
N SER A 141 14.25 -4.79 2.74
CA SER A 141 14.11 -4.94 4.20
C SER A 141 14.00 -3.59 4.90
N ALA A 142 13.16 -3.52 5.94
CA ALA A 142 13.14 -2.41 6.88
C ALA A 142 13.98 -2.71 8.15
N PRO A 143 14.80 -1.76 8.66
CA PRO A 143 15.20 -0.54 7.96
C PRO A 143 16.05 -0.83 6.73
N TYR A 144 15.91 0.01 5.71
CA TYR A 144 16.73 -0.07 4.51
C TYR A 144 18.20 0.13 4.87
N LEU A 145 19.01 -0.82 4.42
CA LEU A 145 20.46 -0.81 4.51
C LEU A 145 21.01 -1.27 3.17
N SER A 146 22.05 -0.61 2.68
CA SER A 146 22.63 -0.92 1.35
C SER A 146 23.07 -2.38 1.17
N GLY A 147 23.41 -3.08 2.25
CA GLY A 147 23.75 -4.51 2.23
C GLY A 147 22.56 -5.48 2.11
N ALA A 148 21.32 -4.96 2.13
CA ALA A 148 20.08 -5.74 2.03
C ALA A 148 19.16 -5.24 0.88
N GLY A 149 19.72 -4.49 -0.08
CA GLY A 149 18.99 -3.99 -1.24
C GLY A 149 18.95 -5.03 -2.37
N ASP A 150 18.00 -5.97 -2.30
CA ASP A 150 17.87 -7.10 -3.24
C ASP A 150 16.61 -7.02 -4.14
N THR A 151 15.85 -5.92 -4.08
CA THR A 151 14.58 -5.73 -4.80
C THR A 151 14.72 -5.79 -6.33
N ASN A 152 15.77 -5.21 -6.91
CA ASN A 152 15.96 -5.11 -8.36
C ASN A 152 17.39 -5.47 -8.79
N SER A 153 17.54 -6.22 -9.88
CA SER A 153 18.84 -6.50 -10.50
C SER A 153 19.07 -5.63 -11.72
N LEU A 154 20.13 -4.82 -11.71
CA LEU A 154 20.47 -3.94 -12.83
C LEU A 154 21.31 -4.64 -13.92
N LYS A 155 21.29 -5.98 -14.00
CA LYS A 155 22.14 -6.77 -14.93
C LYS A 155 21.56 -6.95 -16.34
N GLY A 156 20.33 -6.53 -16.59
CA GLY A 156 19.72 -6.48 -17.92
C GLY A 156 18.19 -6.46 -17.87
N PRO A 157 17.50 -6.06 -18.95
CA PRO A 157 16.04 -5.90 -18.91
C PRO A 157 15.26 -7.23 -18.88
N VAL A 158 15.89 -8.37 -19.21
CA VAL A 158 15.24 -9.69 -19.28
C VAL A 158 16.01 -10.69 -18.41
N LEU A 159 15.49 -10.97 -17.21
CA LEU A 159 16.13 -11.83 -16.21
C LEU A 159 15.17 -12.91 -15.64
N PRO A 160 14.54 -13.75 -16.48
CA PRO A 160 13.56 -14.75 -16.05
C PRO A 160 14.10 -15.81 -15.08
N TRP A 161 15.43 -16.01 -15.04
CA TRP A 161 16.06 -16.98 -14.17
C TRP A 161 16.28 -16.48 -12.73
N LEU A 162 16.19 -15.16 -12.50
CA LEU A 162 16.28 -14.60 -11.15
C LEU A 162 15.12 -15.07 -10.28
N ARG A 163 15.35 -15.06 -8.97
CA ARG A 163 14.39 -15.49 -7.95
C ARG A 163 14.44 -14.50 -6.79
N SER A 164 13.30 -13.93 -6.41
CA SER A 164 13.23 -13.10 -5.19
C SER A 164 13.65 -13.88 -3.94
N LEU A 165 13.43 -15.20 -3.93
CA LEU A 165 13.87 -16.08 -2.84
C LEU A 165 15.38 -15.99 -2.55
N ASP A 166 16.20 -15.77 -3.58
CA ASP A 166 17.66 -15.75 -3.44
C ASP A 166 18.17 -14.49 -2.72
N GLY A 167 17.34 -13.45 -2.60
CA GLY A 167 17.61 -12.21 -1.85
C GLY A 167 16.65 -11.99 -0.67
N LEU A 168 15.83 -12.98 -0.31
CA LEU A 168 14.83 -12.82 0.74
C LEU A 168 15.49 -12.83 2.13
N ASN A 169 15.53 -11.67 2.78
CA ASN A 169 16.04 -11.54 4.15
C ASN A 169 14.98 -11.96 5.19
N THR A 170 15.34 -12.85 6.10
CA THR A 170 14.46 -13.31 7.21
C THR A 170 14.51 -12.43 8.45
N HIS A 171 15.38 -11.41 8.48
CA HIS A 171 15.56 -10.47 9.59
C HIS A 171 14.97 -9.09 9.31
N ASP A 172 14.04 -9.00 8.37
CA ASP A 172 13.30 -7.77 8.09
C ASP A 172 12.36 -7.43 9.26
N ASP A 173 12.54 -6.24 9.85
CA ASP A 173 11.72 -5.78 10.99
C ASP A 173 10.24 -5.56 10.55
N ALA A 174 9.98 -5.41 9.25
CA ALA A 174 8.63 -5.24 8.71
C ALA A 174 7.75 -6.50 8.81
N TYR A 175 8.31 -7.71 8.99
CA TYR A 175 7.48 -8.91 9.16
C TYR A 175 6.54 -8.81 10.36
N ARG A 176 7.09 -8.41 11.52
CA ARG A 176 6.29 -8.27 12.76
C ARG A 176 5.23 -7.18 12.60
N LEU A 177 5.55 -6.08 11.93
CA LEU A 177 4.61 -4.98 11.67
C LEU A 177 3.49 -5.45 10.73
N SER A 178 3.83 -6.12 9.63
CA SER A 178 2.86 -6.69 8.67
C SER A 178 1.89 -7.66 9.35
N ILE A 179 2.42 -8.60 10.14
CA ILE A 179 1.63 -9.57 10.90
C ILE A 179 0.70 -8.87 11.86
N SER A 180 1.14 -7.80 12.54
CA SER A 180 0.30 -7.03 13.46
C SER A 180 -0.85 -6.28 12.78
N GLY A 181 -0.83 -6.18 11.45
CA GLY A 181 -1.93 -5.68 10.61
C GLY A 181 -2.85 -6.77 10.06
N GLY A 182 -2.62 -8.03 10.42
CA GLY A 182 -3.38 -9.18 9.93
C GLY A 182 -2.81 -9.83 8.66
N VAL A 183 -1.70 -9.33 8.11
CA VAL A 183 -1.05 -9.93 6.93
C VAL A 183 -0.36 -11.24 7.32
N THR A 184 -0.78 -12.32 6.67
CA THR A 184 -0.28 -13.68 6.95
C THR A 184 0.58 -14.23 5.83
N THR A 185 0.25 -13.83 4.59
CA THR A 185 0.88 -14.33 3.37
C THR A 185 1.21 -13.18 2.43
N ALA A 186 2.38 -13.23 1.80
CA ALA A 186 2.77 -12.28 0.76
C ALA A 186 3.38 -13.00 -0.44
N ASN A 187 3.06 -12.54 -1.64
CA ASN A 187 3.80 -12.87 -2.85
C ASN A 187 4.94 -11.85 -2.99
N VAL A 188 6.18 -12.30 -2.74
CA VAL A 188 7.37 -11.45 -2.80
C VAL A 188 7.94 -11.46 -4.20
N LEU A 189 7.87 -10.32 -4.88
CA LEU A 189 8.29 -10.17 -6.27
C LEU A 189 9.58 -9.35 -6.36
N PRO A 190 10.38 -9.55 -7.42
CA PRO A 190 11.28 -8.51 -7.90
C PRO A 190 10.52 -7.18 -8.12
N GLY A 191 11.26 -6.08 -8.13
CA GLY A 191 10.72 -4.76 -8.44
C GLY A 191 10.31 -4.59 -9.91
N SER A 192 10.32 -3.35 -10.38
CA SER A 192 9.86 -2.98 -11.74
C SER A 192 10.95 -2.35 -12.61
N ALA A 193 12.22 -2.50 -12.22
CA ALA A 193 13.33 -2.04 -13.04
C ALA A 193 13.40 -2.77 -14.39
N ASN A 194 13.19 -4.09 -14.40
CA ASN A 194 13.38 -4.95 -15.57
C ASN A 194 12.06 -5.18 -16.32
N ALA A 195 12.12 -5.39 -17.63
CA ALA A 195 10.98 -5.87 -18.41
C ALA A 195 10.50 -7.23 -17.87
N ILE A 196 11.43 -8.18 -17.69
CA ILE A 196 11.20 -9.45 -16.97
C ILE A 196 12.12 -9.46 -15.75
N GLY A 197 11.55 -9.21 -14.56
CA GLY A 197 12.30 -9.10 -13.31
C GLY A 197 12.70 -10.44 -12.69
N GLY A 198 12.05 -11.53 -13.10
CA GLY A 198 12.31 -12.88 -12.62
C GLY A 198 11.14 -13.48 -11.83
N GLN A 199 11.42 -14.62 -11.20
CA GLN A 199 10.46 -15.40 -10.45
C GLN A 199 10.17 -14.78 -9.09
N ALA A 200 8.90 -14.81 -8.70
CA ALA A 200 8.40 -14.41 -7.40
C ALA A 200 8.08 -15.65 -6.54
N PHE A 201 8.04 -15.48 -5.22
CA PHE A 201 7.80 -16.57 -4.27
C PHE A 201 6.78 -16.16 -3.23
N VAL A 202 5.83 -17.06 -2.95
CA VAL A 202 4.79 -16.85 -1.94
C VAL A 202 5.29 -17.37 -0.59
N ILE A 203 5.27 -16.51 0.42
CA ILE A 203 5.73 -16.81 1.77
C ILE A 203 4.61 -16.61 2.79
N LYS A 204 4.65 -17.40 3.87
CA LYS A 204 3.98 -17.05 5.12
C LYS A 204 4.93 -16.24 6.00
N LEU A 205 4.43 -15.16 6.60
CA LEU A 205 5.29 -14.17 7.26
C LEU A 205 5.83 -14.63 8.62
N ARG A 206 5.23 -15.67 9.22
CA ARG A 206 5.63 -16.19 10.53
C ARG A 206 7.09 -16.65 10.52
N PRO A 207 7.90 -16.30 11.55
CA PRO A 207 9.25 -16.84 11.70
C PRO A 207 9.23 -18.35 11.94
N THR A 208 10.21 -19.04 11.39
CA THR A 208 10.38 -20.50 11.53
C THR A 208 11.56 -20.85 12.42
N ALA A 209 11.59 -22.09 12.94
CA ALA A 209 12.73 -22.58 13.70
C ALA A 209 14.00 -22.71 12.85
N GLU A 210 13.86 -22.99 11.55
CA GLU A 210 14.96 -23.08 10.59
C GLU A 210 15.58 -21.71 10.28
N ARG A 211 14.78 -20.63 10.36
CA ARG A 211 15.19 -19.24 10.07
C ARG A 211 15.70 -19.03 8.63
N SER A 212 15.45 -19.99 7.74
CA SER A 212 15.82 -19.90 6.32
C SER A 212 14.69 -19.30 5.48
N PRO A 213 15.00 -18.62 4.37
CA PRO A 213 14.01 -18.17 3.40
C PRO A 213 13.11 -19.32 2.91
N SER A 214 13.70 -20.47 2.61
CA SER A 214 12.99 -21.65 2.10
C SER A 214 11.90 -22.16 3.04
N SER A 215 12.13 -22.10 4.35
CA SER A 215 11.15 -22.54 5.35
C SER A 215 9.90 -21.65 5.42
N MET A 216 9.97 -20.41 4.92
CA MET A 216 8.84 -19.49 4.87
C MET A 216 7.94 -19.73 3.65
N LEU A 217 8.40 -20.47 2.64
CA LEU A 217 7.65 -20.72 1.40
C LEU A 217 6.33 -21.44 1.66
N LEU A 218 5.22 -20.88 1.18
CA LEU A 218 3.89 -21.49 1.31
C LEU A 218 3.83 -22.84 0.58
N GLU A 219 4.19 -22.83 -0.70
CA GLU A 219 4.11 -23.99 -1.59
C GLU A 219 5.23 -23.90 -2.65
N PRO A 220 6.47 -24.31 -2.33
CA PRO A 220 7.61 -24.17 -3.25
C PRO A 220 7.49 -25.12 -4.46
N PRO A 221 7.98 -24.74 -5.66
CA PRO A 221 8.08 -25.66 -6.79
C PRO A 221 8.91 -26.90 -6.44
N TYR A 222 8.51 -28.08 -6.93
CA TYR A 222 9.21 -29.35 -6.63
C TYR A 222 10.67 -29.38 -7.11
N THR A 223 11.01 -28.55 -8.09
CA THR A 223 12.33 -28.49 -8.73
C THR A 223 13.28 -27.50 -8.07
N LEU A 224 12.86 -26.77 -7.03
CA LEU A 224 13.62 -25.67 -6.44
C LEU A 224 15.02 -26.08 -5.94
N ASN A 225 15.14 -27.26 -5.33
CA ASN A 225 16.38 -27.77 -4.74
C ASN A 225 16.94 -29.02 -5.47
N GLY A 226 16.51 -29.26 -6.72
CA GLY A 226 16.97 -30.43 -7.49
C GLY A 226 16.48 -31.79 -6.97
N THR A 227 15.40 -31.81 -6.19
CA THR A 227 14.79 -33.02 -5.63
C THR A 227 14.04 -33.84 -6.67
N HIS A 228 13.94 -35.17 -6.45
CA HIS A 228 13.15 -36.07 -7.28
C HIS A 228 11.68 -35.63 -7.26
N VAL A 229 11.16 -35.23 -8.42
CA VAL A 229 9.74 -34.88 -8.59
C VAL A 229 8.97 -36.19 -8.70
N ASP A 230 7.93 -36.38 -7.89
CA ASP A 230 6.98 -37.47 -8.12
C ASP A 230 6.19 -37.15 -9.39
N PRO A 231 6.37 -37.90 -10.49
CA PRO A 231 5.71 -37.62 -11.77
C PRO A 231 4.20 -37.85 -11.72
N THR A 232 3.66 -38.41 -10.63
CA THR A 232 2.21 -38.58 -10.43
C THR A 232 1.55 -37.34 -9.84
N LEU A 233 2.33 -36.38 -9.33
CA LEU A 233 1.80 -35.15 -8.75
C LEU A 233 1.69 -34.04 -9.81
N PRO A 234 0.60 -33.26 -9.80
CA PRO A 234 0.52 -32.07 -10.63
C PRO A 234 1.62 -31.07 -10.25
N PRO A 235 2.16 -30.29 -11.21
CA PRO A 235 3.09 -29.22 -10.89
C PRO A 235 2.46 -28.17 -9.96
N ARG A 236 3.31 -27.44 -9.24
CA ARG A 236 2.87 -26.32 -8.39
C ARG A 236 2.89 -25.01 -9.18
N TRP A 237 2.04 -24.06 -8.81
CA TRP A 237 2.03 -22.75 -9.43
C TRP A 237 3.35 -22.00 -9.20
N ARG A 238 3.93 -21.47 -10.27
CA ARG A 238 5.05 -20.52 -10.20
C ARG A 238 4.52 -19.10 -10.37
N GLN A 239 5.28 -18.11 -9.89
CA GLN A 239 4.94 -16.69 -10.00
C GLN A 239 6.07 -15.97 -10.74
N MET A 240 5.76 -14.99 -11.59
CA MET A 240 6.79 -14.23 -12.32
C MET A 240 6.42 -12.76 -12.48
N LYS A 241 7.39 -11.87 -12.26
CA LYS A 241 7.23 -10.42 -12.39
C LYS A 241 7.64 -9.93 -13.77
N HIS A 242 6.74 -9.17 -14.40
CA HIS A 242 6.99 -8.37 -15.59
C HIS A 242 6.76 -6.87 -15.28
N ALA A 243 7.37 -5.98 -16.04
CA ALA A 243 7.11 -4.55 -15.98
C ALA A 243 7.20 -3.88 -17.35
N CYS A 244 6.40 -2.85 -17.55
CA CYS A 244 6.36 -2.01 -18.74
C CYS A 244 6.39 -0.52 -18.32
N GLY A 245 6.20 0.41 -19.26
CA GLY A 245 6.07 1.83 -18.95
C GLY A 245 7.38 2.53 -18.58
N GLU A 246 7.27 3.50 -17.68
CA GLU A 246 8.35 4.43 -17.33
C GLU A 246 9.52 3.75 -16.61
N ASN A 247 9.25 2.79 -15.74
CA ASN A 247 10.28 2.24 -14.87
C ASN A 247 11.40 1.52 -15.64
N PRO A 248 11.11 0.55 -16.54
CA PRO A 248 12.15 -0.05 -17.38
C PRO A 248 12.81 0.95 -18.33
N SER A 249 12.04 1.87 -18.89
CA SER A 249 12.52 2.90 -19.81
C SER A 249 13.56 3.80 -19.12
N ARG A 250 13.26 4.28 -17.91
CA ARG A 250 14.13 5.14 -17.10
C ARG A 250 15.38 4.43 -16.63
N VAL A 251 15.26 3.19 -16.13
CA VAL A 251 16.41 2.45 -15.57
C VAL A 251 17.42 2.07 -16.64
N TYR A 252 16.94 1.65 -17.82
CA TYR A 252 17.81 1.16 -18.90
C TYR A 252 18.08 2.18 -20.02
N GLY A 253 17.55 3.41 -19.91
CA GLY A 253 17.67 4.43 -20.96
C GLY A 253 16.98 4.02 -22.28
N ASN A 254 15.94 3.21 -22.18
CA ASN A 254 15.22 2.59 -23.29
C ASN A 254 13.87 3.29 -23.53
N THR A 255 13.19 2.93 -24.60
CA THR A 255 11.80 3.33 -24.88
C THR A 255 10.81 2.20 -24.57
N ARG A 256 9.50 2.50 -24.63
CA ARG A 256 8.44 1.46 -24.62
C ARG A 256 8.63 0.44 -25.74
N MET A 257 9.05 0.88 -26.93
CA MET A 257 9.29 0.00 -28.07
C MET A 257 10.40 -1.01 -27.77
N ASP A 258 11.49 -0.56 -27.16
CA ASP A 258 12.62 -1.42 -26.80
C ASP A 258 12.22 -2.45 -25.73
N THR A 259 11.39 -2.03 -24.77
CA THR A 259 10.83 -2.91 -23.73
C THR A 259 9.98 -4.02 -24.35
N PHE A 260 9.06 -3.67 -25.25
CA PHE A 260 8.24 -4.66 -25.96
C PHE A 260 9.01 -5.49 -26.98
N TRP A 261 10.07 -4.95 -27.58
CA TRP A 261 11.00 -5.73 -28.39
C TRP A 261 11.72 -6.78 -27.54
N ALA A 262 12.19 -6.41 -26.34
CA ALA A 262 12.83 -7.33 -25.40
C ALA A 262 11.87 -8.45 -24.94
N PHE A 263 10.59 -8.14 -24.68
CA PHE A 263 9.58 -9.15 -24.42
C PHE A 263 9.43 -10.13 -25.59
N ARG A 264 9.26 -9.62 -26.82
CA ARG A 264 9.11 -10.48 -28.01
C ARG A 264 10.31 -11.38 -28.21
N GLN A 265 11.52 -10.86 -28.05
CA GLN A 265 12.75 -11.65 -28.17
C GLN A 265 12.80 -12.78 -27.13
N ALA A 266 12.46 -12.48 -25.88
CA ALA A 266 12.46 -13.44 -24.78
C ALA A 266 11.42 -14.55 -24.99
N TYR A 267 10.19 -14.17 -25.33
CA TYR A 267 9.11 -15.13 -25.56
C TYR A 267 9.29 -15.93 -26.86
N ASP A 268 9.90 -15.36 -27.90
CA ASP A 268 10.24 -16.12 -29.10
C ASP A 268 11.31 -17.18 -28.81
N THR A 269 12.32 -16.82 -28.01
CA THR A 269 13.33 -17.78 -27.52
C THR A 269 12.67 -18.91 -26.74
N ALA A 270 11.78 -18.60 -25.79
CA ALA A 270 11.05 -19.59 -25.03
C ALA A 270 10.13 -20.46 -25.91
N ARG A 271 9.47 -19.87 -26.92
CA ARG A 271 8.62 -20.57 -27.88
C ARG A 271 9.42 -21.59 -28.68
N GLN A 272 10.58 -21.21 -29.21
CA GLN A 272 11.47 -22.11 -29.95
C GLN A 272 11.91 -23.29 -29.08
N ILE A 273 12.26 -23.06 -27.81
CA ILE A 273 12.60 -24.13 -26.86
C ILE A 273 11.39 -25.03 -26.63
N LYS A 274 10.21 -24.46 -26.37
CA LYS A 274 8.96 -25.21 -26.18
C LYS A 274 8.66 -26.13 -27.38
N GLU A 275 8.78 -25.61 -28.60
CA GLU A 275 8.55 -26.36 -29.84
C GLU A 275 9.56 -27.50 -30.02
N GLN A 276 10.84 -27.25 -29.72
CA GLN A 276 11.87 -28.30 -29.73
C GLN A 276 11.56 -29.40 -28.70
N GLN A 277 11.11 -29.03 -27.49
CA GLN A 277 10.71 -29.98 -26.46
C GLN A 277 9.50 -30.82 -26.90
N ASP A 278 8.49 -30.18 -27.51
CA ASP A 278 7.29 -30.87 -27.97
C ASP A 278 7.63 -31.85 -29.12
N ALA A 279 8.49 -31.45 -30.07
CA ALA A 279 8.98 -32.31 -31.15
C ALA A 279 9.81 -33.49 -30.64
N TYR A 280 10.72 -33.22 -29.69
CA TYR A 280 11.53 -34.24 -29.01
C TYR A 280 10.63 -35.27 -28.31
N CYS A 281 9.65 -34.80 -27.54
CA CYS A 281 8.76 -35.67 -26.79
C CYS A 281 7.81 -36.48 -27.66
N THR A 282 7.38 -35.94 -28.79
CA THR A 282 6.59 -36.69 -29.77
C THR A 282 7.34 -37.94 -30.23
N ARG A 283 8.63 -37.81 -30.58
CA ARG A 283 9.49 -38.93 -31.00
C ARG A 283 9.79 -39.89 -29.84
N ALA A 284 10.15 -39.36 -28.67
CA ALA A 284 10.43 -40.17 -27.47
C ALA A 284 9.24 -41.05 -27.08
N LEU A 285 8.03 -40.49 -27.05
CA LEU A 285 6.80 -41.19 -26.71
C LEU A 285 6.39 -42.22 -27.78
N ALA A 286 6.75 -42.00 -29.05
CA ALA A 286 6.58 -42.96 -30.13
C ALA A 286 7.61 -44.11 -30.10
N GLY A 287 8.60 -44.07 -29.21
CA GLY A 287 9.67 -45.04 -29.14
C GLY A 287 10.79 -44.83 -30.17
N GLU A 288 10.82 -43.66 -30.83
CA GLU A 288 11.81 -43.30 -31.85
C GLU A 288 13.08 -42.70 -31.21
N TRP A 289 13.90 -43.56 -30.61
CA TRP A 289 15.09 -43.14 -29.84
C TRP A 289 16.36 -42.93 -30.67
N GLU A 290 16.38 -43.41 -31.92
CA GLU A 290 17.52 -43.29 -32.83
C GLU A 290 17.74 -41.81 -33.21
N ASP A 291 18.98 -41.33 -33.05
CA ASP A 291 19.40 -39.94 -33.30
C ASP A 291 18.53 -38.87 -32.62
N LEU A 292 17.91 -39.20 -31.48
CA LEU A 292 17.02 -38.28 -30.76
C LEU A 292 17.79 -37.18 -30.01
N GLY A 293 19.01 -37.47 -29.56
CA GLY A 293 19.86 -36.52 -28.84
C GLY A 293 19.41 -36.24 -27.40
N GLU A 294 19.91 -35.14 -26.84
CA GLU A 294 19.54 -34.66 -25.49
C GLU A 294 18.22 -33.87 -25.52
N PHE A 295 17.48 -33.92 -24.42
CA PHE A 295 16.27 -33.12 -24.26
C PHE A 295 16.61 -31.63 -24.36
N PRO A 296 15.91 -30.84 -25.20
CA PRO A 296 16.23 -29.43 -25.42
C PRO A 296 15.79 -28.58 -24.22
N ASP A 297 16.70 -28.42 -23.27
CA ASP A 297 16.50 -27.63 -22.06
C ASP A 297 17.42 -26.40 -22.02
N ASN A 298 16.94 -25.36 -21.33
CA ASN A 298 17.76 -24.21 -21.00
C ASN A 298 17.23 -23.56 -19.71
N LEU A 299 17.98 -23.72 -18.62
CA LEU A 299 17.58 -23.24 -17.28
C LEU A 299 17.27 -21.74 -17.24
N GLN A 300 17.94 -20.94 -18.08
CA GLN A 300 17.69 -19.51 -18.15
C GLN A 300 16.27 -19.20 -18.61
N TRP A 301 15.72 -20.00 -19.54
CA TRP A 301 14.45 -19.75 -20.21
C TRP A 301 13.32 -20.68 -19.76
N GLU A 302 13.63 -21.70 -18.96
CA GLU A 302 12.72 -22.73 -18.48
C GLU A 302 11.44 -22.14 -17.84
N ALA A 303 11.60 -21.08 -17.04
CA ALA A 303 10.45 -20.39 -16.43
C ALA A 303 9.53 -19.71 -17.46
N LEU A 304 10.06 -19.16 -18.56
CA LEU A 304 9.26 -18.58 -19.64
C LEU A 304 8.63 -19.65 -20.53
N VAL A 305 9.31 -20.79 -20.72
CA VAL A 305 8.69 -21.96 -21.37
C VAL A 305 7.46 -22.40 -20.57
N ASP A 306 7.57 -22.43 -19.24
CA ASP A 306 6.45 -22.72 -18.35
C ASP A 306 5.33 -21.66 -18.41
N VAL A 307 5.64 -20.38 -18.65
CA VAL A 307 4.62 -19.34 -18.93
C VAL A 307 3.82 -19.73 -20.18
N LEU A 308 4.49 -20.10 -21.28
CA LEU A 308 3.84 -20.53 -22.52
C LEU A 308 3.06 -21.84 -22.38
N ARG A 309 3.37 -22.65 -21.36
CA ARG A 309 2.62 -23.86 -21.00
C ARG A 309 1.46 -23.57 -20.03
N GLY A 310 1.25 -22.31 -19.63
CA GLY A 310 0.19 -21.90 -18.71
C GLY A 310 0.43 -22.32 -17.25
N ARG A 311 1.71 -22.44 -16.84
CA ARG A 311 2.11 -22.94 -15.50
C ARG A 311 2.55 -21.87 -14.52
N VAL A 312 2.60 -20.63 -14.99
CA VAL A 312 3.11 -19.48 -14.25
C VAL A 312 2.03 -18.42 -14.18
N LYS A 313 1.83 -17.87 -12.99
CA LYS A 313 1.06 -16.65 -12.77
C LYS A 313 1.94 -15.45 -13.10
N VAL A 314 1.65 -14.80 -14.22
CA VAL A 314 2.37 -13.61 -14.68
C VAL A 314 1.76 -12.37 -14.04
N HIS A 315 2.59 -11.62 -13.32
CA HIS A 315 2.26 -10.40 -12.58
C HIS A 315 2.90 -9.22 -13.28
N THR A 316 2.11 -8.33 -13.87
CA THR A 316 2.62 -7.30 -14.79
C THR A 316 2.42 -5.89 -14.22
N HIS A 317 3.52 -5.21 -13.88
CA HIS A 317 3.53 -3.78 -13.56
C HIS A 317 3.28 -2.97 -14.84
N CYS A 318 2.08 -2.40 -14.98
CA CYS A 318 1.70 -1.51 -16.07
C CYS A 318 0.66 -0.50 -15.61
N TYR A 319 0.71 0.71 -16.16
CA TYR A 319 -0.12 1.83 -15.72
C TYR A 319 -1.08 2.31 -16.79
N GLU A 320 -0.53 2.76 -17.92
CA GLU A 320 -1.28 3.44 -18.97
C GLU A 320 -1.88 2.47 -19.99
N THR A 321 -2.94 2.92 -20.65
CA THR A 321 -3.68 2.20 -21.69
C THR A 321 -2.78 1.70 -22.82
N VAL A 322 -1.77 2.48 -23.22
CA VAL A 322 -0.80 2.08 -24.25
C VAL A 322 -0.03 0.82 -23.84
N ASP A 323 0.40 0.78 -22.59
CA ASP A 323 1.17 -0.34 -22.06
C ASP A 323 0.27 -1.57 -21.81
N LEU A 324 -0.98 -1.33 -21.38
CA LEU A 324 -2.00 -2.38 -21.20
C LEU A 324 -2.36 -3.04 -22.53
N ASP A 325 -2.62 -2.26 -23.59
CA ASP A 325 -2.92 -2.79 -24.92
C ASP A 325 -1.73 -3.57 -25.51
N ASP A 326 -0.52 -3.00 -25.44
CA ASP A 326 0.68 -3.66 -25.95
C ASP A 326 0.91 -5.02 -25.28
N PHE A 327 0.66 -5.12 -23.97
CA PHE A 327 0.80 -6.38 -23.24
C PHE A 327 -0.33 -7.36 -23.55
N VAL A 328 -1.57 -6.88 -23.72
CA VAL A 328 -2.68 -7.72 -24.21
C VAL A 328 -2.37 -8.28 -25.60
N ARG A 329 -1.82 -7.48 -26.52
CA ARG A 329 -1.37 -7.97 -27.84
C ARG A 329 -0.25 -9.01 -27.71
N LEU A 330 0.73 -8.78 -26.83
CA LEU A 330 1.79 -9.74 -26.54
C LEU A 330 1.25 -11.09 -26.05
N THR A 331 0.25 -11.09 -25.15
CA THR A 331 -0.37 -12.34 -24.68
C THR A 331 -1.06 -13.11 -25.80
N ASN A 332 -1.68 -12.41 -26.75
CA ASN A 332 -2.32 -13.04 -27.91
C ASN A 332 -1.30 -13.52 -28.95
N GLU A 333 -0.17 -12.81 -29.09
CA GLU A 333 0.94 -13.16 -29.98
C GLU A 333 1.61 -14.48 -29.54
N PHE A 334 1.82 -14.66 -28.23
CA PHE A 334 2.51 -15.83 -27.67
C PHE A 334 1.61 -16.82 -26.91
N GLN A 335 0.31 -16.54 -26.82
CA GLN A 335 -0.72 -17.41 -26.25
C GLN A 335 -0.48 -17.82 -24.78
N PHE A 336 -0.30 -16.84 -23.88
CA PHE A 336 -0.19 -17.08 -22.44
C PHE A 336 -1.10 -16.15 -21.60
N PRO A 337 -1.64 -16.60 -20.46
CA PRO A 337 -2.49 -15.78 -19.60
C PRO A 337 -1.71 -14.87 -18.64
N ILE A 338 -2.31 -13.75 -18.26
CA ILE A 338 -1.83 -12.87 -17.18
C ILE A 338 -2.66 -13.13 -15.93
N ALA A 339 -2.03 -13.15 -14.76
CA ALA A 339 -2.72 -13.24 -13.48
C ALA A 339 -3.31 -11.88 -13.07
N ALA A 340 -2.48 -10.84 -13.04
CA ALA A 340 -2.92 -9.48 -12.75
C ALA A 340 -2.05 -8.41 -13.43
N PHE A 341 -2.67 -7.28 -13.76
CA PHE A 341 -1.97 -6.02 -13.93
C PHE A 341 -1.85 -5.31 -12.58
N HIS A 342 -0.66 -4.83 -12.24
CA HIS A 342 -0.37 -4.17 -10.97
C HIS A 342 -0.20 -2.67 -11.18
N HIS A 343 -0.55 -1.89 -10.14
CA HIS A 343 -0.69 -0.43 -10.12
C HIS A 343 -1.81 0.06 -11.03
N ALA A 344 -1.77 -0.32 -12.32
CA ALA A 344 -2.94 -0.45 -13.18
C ALA A 344 -3.84 0.81 -13.23
N HIS A 345 -3.24 1.99 -13.15
CA HIS A 345 -3.97 3.23 -12.92
C HIS A 345 -4.90 3.66 -14.05
N GLU A 346 -4.80 3.12 -15.27
CA GLU A 346 -5.77 3.36 -16.34
C GLU A 346 -6.66 2.15 -16.70
N THR A 347 -6.55 1.03 -15.97
CA THR A 347 -7.33 -0.18 -16.28
C THR A 347 -8.84 0.06 -16.28
N TYR A 348 -9.34 0.94 -15.40
CA TYR A 348 -10.76 1.29 -15.31
C TYR A 348 -11.27 2.07 -16.52
N LEU A 349 -10.39 2.66 -17.33
CA LEU A 349 -10.75 3.34 -18.59
C LEU A 349 -10.90 2.35 -19.74
N VAL A 350 -10.23 1.18 -19.66
CA VAL A 350 -10.19 0.18 -20.74
C VAL A 350 -10.53 -1.25 -20.29
N PRO A 351 -11.66 -1.47 -19.59
CA PRO A 351 -12.07 -2.81 -19.18
C PRO A 351 -12.27 -3.76 -20.37
N GLY A 352 -12.64 -3.23 -21.54
CA GLY A 352 -12.74 -3.98 -22.79
C GLY A 352 -11.40 -4.55 -23.26
N THR A 353 -10.32 -3.77 -23.17
CA THR A 353 -8.97 -4.21 -23.53
C THR A 353 -8.50 -5.34 -22.62
N LEU A 354 -8.75 -5.24 -21.31
CA LEU A 354 -8.40 -6.31 -20.37
C LEU A 354 -9.09 -7.64 -20.70
N LYS A 355 -10.36 -7.59 -21.11
CA LYS A 355 -11.13 -8.78 -21.51
C LYS A 355 -10.64 -9.44 -22.80
N GLN A 356 -9.79 -8.76 -23.58
CA GLN A 356 -9.17 -9.30 -24.79
C GLN A 356 -7.84 -10.01 -24.53
N ALA A 357 -7.35 -10.03 -23.28
CA ALA A 357 -6.18 -10.82 -22.91
C ALA A 357 -6.37 -12.30 -23.23
N TYR A 358 -5.30 -12.99 -23.63
CA TYR A 358 -5.37 -14.40 -23.98
C TYR A 358 -5.76 -15.28 -22.77
N GLY A 359 -6.70 -16.21 -22.98
CA GLY A 359 -7.10 -17.18 -21.98
C GLY A 359 -8.11 -16.63 -20.97
N ILE A 360 -7.63 -15.89 -19.97
CA ILE A 360 -8.46 -15.34 -18.88
C ILE A 360 -8.34 -13.82 -18.81
N THR A 361 -9.40 -13.15 -18.36
CA THR A 361 -9.35 -11.73 -18.03
C THR A 361 -8.47 -11.54 -16.79
N PRO A 362 -7.38 -10.73 -16.86
CA PRO A 362 -6.52 -10.48 -15.72
C PRO A 362 -7.23 -9.64 -14.67
N ALA A 363 -6.87 -9.86 -13.40
CA ALA A 363 -7.28 -8.97 -12.32
C ALA A 363 -6.54 -7.64 -12.38
N ALA A 364 -7.04 -6.65 -11.63
CA ALA A 364 -6.39 -5.37 -11.41
C ALA A 364 -5.96 -5.25 -9.94
N ALA A 365 -4.65 -5.22 -9.70
CA ALA A 365 -4.05 -5.01 -8.38
C ALA A 365 -3.70 -3.52 -8.19
N LEU A 366 -4.53 -2.81 -7.43
CA LEU A 366 -4.52 -1.35 -7.32
C LEU A 366 -4.12 -0.89 -5.91
N PHE A 367 -3.75 0.37 -5.82
CA PHE A 367 -3.90 1.13 -4.59
C PHE A 367 -5.31 1.74 -4.56
N ALA A 368 -5.92 1.84 -3.39
CA ALA A 368 -7.18 2.54 -3.24
C ALA A 368 -7.01 4.03 -3.49
N THR A 369 -5.87 4.56 -3.05
CA THR A 369 -5.70 6.01 -2.94
C THR A 369 -4.35 6.52 -3.45
N ASN A 370 -3.26 5.76 -3.33
CA ASN A 370 -1.95 6.19 -3.82
C ASN A 370 -1.95 6.27 -5.37
N ALA A 371 -1.80 7.47 -5.93
CA ALA A 371 -1.82 7.77 -7.37
C ALA A 371 -1.09 9.11 -7.65
N ARG A 372 -0.92 9.47 -8.93
CA ARG A 372 -0.39 10.79 -9.40
C ARG A 372 1.07 11.11 -9.09
N TYR A 373 1.77 10.21 -8.41
CA TYR A 373 3.21 10.30 -8.12
C TYR A 373 4.14 10.05 -9.33
N LYS A 374 3.60 9.67 -10.50
CA LYS A 374 4.32 9.50 -11.78
C LYS A 374 3.46 9.99 -12.92
N ARG A 375 4.06 10.30 -14.07
CA ARG A 375 3.31 10.71 -15.27
C ARG A 375 2.35 9.59 -15.70
N GLU A 376 2.80 8.34 -15.72
CA GLU A 376 1.95 7.18 -16.00
C GLU A 376 0.90 6.89 -14.90
N ALA A 377 1.07 7.44 -13.69
CA ALA A 377 0.11 7.31 -12.59
C ALA A 377 -0.90 8.45 -12.50
N TYR A 378 -0.79 9.46 -13.38
CA TYR A 378 -1.50 10.74 -13.23
C TYR A 378 -3.03 10.63 -13.39
N ARG A 379 -3.51 9.63 -14.15
CA ARG A 379 -4.93 9.34 -14.36
C ARG A 379 -5.53 8.37 -13.35
N GLY A 380 -4.78 8.00 -12.31
CA GLY A 380 -5.30 7.17 -11.23
C GLY A 380 -6.55 7.79 -10.59
N SER A 381 -7.49 6.93 -10.21
CA SER A 381 -8.73 7.33 -9.54
C SER A 381 -9.07 6.38 -8.40
N GLU A 382 -9.62 6.97 -7.35
CA GLU A 382 -10.14 6.36 -6.13
C GLU A 382 -11.37 5.49 -6.43
N PHE A 383 -12.07 5.82 -7.52
CA PHE A 383 -13.25 5.11 -8.02
C PHE A 383 -12.89 3.94 -8.93
N ALA A 384 -11.61 3.78 -9.31
CA ALA A 384 -11.18 2.69 -10.20
C ALA A 384 -11.58 1.29 -9.69
N PRO A 385 -11.43 0.95 -8.40
CA PRO A 385 -11.90 -0.34 -7.86
C PRO A 385 -13.39 -0.59 -8.13
N ARG A 386 -14.24 0.41 -7.88
CA ARG A 386 -15.68 0.33 -8.13
C ARG A 386 -15.99 0.11 -9.60
N ILE A 387 -15.42 0.93 -10.48
CA ILE A 387 -15.68 0.90 -11.93
C ILE A 387 -15.25 -0.45 -12.53
N LEU A 388 -14.12 -0.99 -12.10
CA LEU A 388 -13.64 -2.30 -12.53
C LEU A 388 -14.56 -3.44 -12.08
N ALA A 389 -15.00 -3.41 -10.82
CA ALA A 389 -15.93 -4.39 -10.28
C ALA A 389 -17.28 -4.36 -11.03
N GLU A 390 -17.83 -3.18 -11.32
CA GLU A 390 -19.04 -3.00 -12.14
C GLU A 390 -18.87 -3.55 -13.56
N ASN A 391 -17.63 -3.59 -14.07
CA ASN A 391 -17.28 -4.20 -15.35
C ASN A 391 -16.92 -5.69 -15.25
N GLY A 392 -17.08 -6.33 -14.09
CA GLY A 392 -16.80 -7.75 -13.88
C GLY A 392 -15.30 -8.10 -13.91
N ILE A 393 -14.44 -7.16 -13.51
CA ILE A 393 -13.00 -7.39 -13.36
C ILE A 393 -12.69 -7.59 -11.89
N ASP A 394 -11.96 -8.66 -11.56
CA ASP A 394 -11.51 -8.94 -10.21
C ASP A 394 -10.54 -7.84 -9.74
N VAL A 395 -10.80 -7.30 -8.54
CA VAL A 395 -10.02 -6.23 -7.92
C VAL A 395 -9.22 -6.78 -6.74
N VAL A 396 -7.95 -6.41 -6.67
CA VAL A 396 -7.04 -6.74 -5.56
C VAL A 396 -6.48 -5.43 -5.00
N MET A 397 -6.56 -5.24 -3.69
CA MET A 397 -5.79 -4.17 -3.02
C MET A 397 -4.43 -4.75 -2.62
N LYS A 398 -3.37 -3.97 -2.78
CA LYS A 398 -1.99 -4.40 -2.48
C LYS A 398 -1.20 -3.32 -1.76
N SER A 399 -0.15 -3.73 -1.03
CA SER A 399 0.69 -2.77 -0.30
C SER A 399 1.83 -2.23 -1.13
N ASP A 400 2.38 -3.04 -2.04
CA ASP A 400 3.63 -2.71 -2.75
C ASP A 400 4.77 -2.40 -1.77
N HIS A 401 4.75 -3.08 -0.61
CA HIS A 401 5.65 -2.81 0.49
C HIS A 401 7.10 -2.67 0.00
N PRO A 402 7.85 -1.61 0.35
CA PRO A 402 7.52 -0.62 1.38
C PRO A 402 6.78 0.65 0.90
N VAL A 403 6.33 0.75 -0.37
CA VAL A 403 5.63 1.96 -0.86
C VAL A 403 4.45 2.32 0.05
N LEU A 404 3.61 1.34 0.40
CA LEU A 404 2.74 1.44 1.56
C LEU A 404 3.19 0.45 2.63
N ASN A 405 3.05 0.85 3.88
CA ASN A 405 3.28 -0.05 5.02
C ASN A 405 2.20 -1.15 5.00
N SER A 406 2.62 -2.40 4.74
CA SER A 406 1.77 -3.59 4.63
C SER A 406 0.96 -3.88 5.88
N ARG A 407 1.38 -3.38 7.06
CA ARG A 407 0.57 -3.37 8.28
C ARG A 407 -0.81 -2.74 8.07
N PHE A 408 -0.94 -1.81 7.13
CA PHE A 408 -2.18 -1.11 6.84
C PHE A 408 -2.82 -1.59 5.54
N LEU A 409 -2.55 -2.82 5.06
CA LEU A 409 -3.18 -3.32 3.83
C LEU A 409 -4.72 -3.41 3.93
N LEU A 410 -5.28 -3.74 5.09
CA LEU A 410 -6.73 -3.70 5.29
C LEU A 410 -7.30 -2.28 5.13
N TYR A 411 -6.51 -1.24 5.43
CA TYR A 411 -6.93 0.15 5.20
C TYR A 411 -7.14 0.47 3.72
N GLU A 412 -6.36 -0.13 2.81
CA GLU A 412 -6.62 0.03 1.37
C GLU A 412 -7.99 -0.55 1.00
N ALA A 413 -8.39 -1.69 1.57
CA ALA A 413 -9.74 -2.22 1.39
C ALA A 413 -10.82 -1.30 1.99
N GLN A 414 -10.57 -0.71 3.16
CA GLN A 414 -11.47 0.27 3.79
C GLN A 414 -11.66 1.52 2.92
N GLN A 415 -10.58 2.04 2.33
CA GLN A 415 -10.62 3.18 1.42
C GLN A 415 -11.34 2.82 0.11
N ALA A 416 -11.05 1.66 -0.48
CA ALA A 416 -11.76 1.21 -1.69
C ALA A 416 -13.27 1.06 -1.45
N TYR A 417 -13.67 0.53 -0.27
CA TYR A 417 -15.07 0.48 0.16
C TYR A 417 -15.67 1.88 0.28
N LEU A 418 -14.96 2.81 0.91
CA LEU A 418 -15.41 4.20 1.07
C LEU A 418 -15.70 4.89 -0.27
N TYR A 419 -14.89 4.62 -1.29
CA TYR A 419 -15.08 5.14 -2.65
C TYR A 419 -15.98 4.24 -3.53
N GLY A 420 -16.73 3.33 -2.91
CA GLY A 420 -17.88 2.65 -3.51
C GLY A 420 -17.64 1.24 -4.04
N LEU A 421 -16.51 0.60 -3.72
CA LEU A 421 -16.37 -0.85 -3.92
C LEU A 421 -17.34 -1.57 -2.96
N PRO A 422 -18.14 -2.57 -3.39
CA PRO A 422 -19.02 -3.31 -2.51
C PRO A 422 -18.28 -3.98 -1.33
N ALA A 423 -18.90 -4.02 -0.14
CA ALA A 423 -18.27 -4.50 1.10
C ALA A 423 -17.68 -5.92 0.98
N ASN A 424 -18.42 -6.86 0.39
CA ASN A 424 -17.98 -8.23 0.16
C ASN A 424 -16.76 -8.29 -0.78
N LEU A 425 -16.72 -7.43 -1.81
CA LEU A 425 -15.58 -7.34 -2.73
C LEU A 425 -14.38 -6.64 -2.09
N ALA A 426 -14.60 -5.63 -1.24
CA ALA A 426 -13.53 -4.98 -0.49
C ALA A 426 -12.82 -5.96 0.45
N LEU A 427 -13.55 -6.76 1.23
CA LEU A 427 -12.95 -7.81 2.06
C LEU A 427 -12.27 -8.89 1.22
N ALA A 428 -12.90 -9.33 0.12
CA ALA A 428 -12.32 -10.30 -0.80
C ALA A 428 -11.02 -9.80 -1.45
N SER A 429 -10.89 -8.49 -1.72
CA SER A 429 -9.75 -7.87 -2.41
C SER A 429 -8.41 -8.03 -1.68
N VAL A 430 -8.44 -8.35 -0.38
CA VAL A 430 -7.26 -8.59 0.46
C VAL A 430 -7.26 -9.99 1.09
N THR A 431 -8.20 -10.87 0.71
CA THR A 431 -8.33 -12.24 1.24
C THR A 431 -8.44 -13.28 0.11
N SER A 432 -9.67 -13.59 -0.32
CA SER A 432 -9.95 -14.67 -1.26
C SER A 432 -9.56 -14.36 -2.71
N THR A 433 -9.70 -13.12 -3.16
CA THR A 433 -9.32 -12.72 -4.52
C THR A 433 -7.82 -12.86 -4.78
N PRO A 434 -6.90 -12.25 -4.01
CA PRO A 434 -5.47 -12.44 -4.23
C PRO A 434 -5.05 -13.92 -4.13
N ALA A 435 -5.63 -14.72 -3.23
CA ALA A 435 -5.39 -16.16 -3.15
C ALA A 435 -5.75 -16.91 -4.44
N ARG A 436 -6.92 -16.63 -5.03
CA ARG A 436 -7.36 -17.20 -6.33
C ARG A 436 -6.44 -16.77 -7.47
N ILE A 437 -6.09 -15.49 -7.54
CA ILE A 437 -5.26 -14.93 -8.61
C ILE A 437 -3.88 -15.60 -8.65
N MET A 438 -3.25 -15.81 -7.49
CA MET A 438 -1.96 -16.52 -7.40
C MET A 438 -2.05 -18.05 -7.44
N GLY A 439 -3.27 -18.62 -7.49
CA GLY A 439 -3.50 -20.07 -7.56
C GLY A 439 -3.26 -20.82 -6.25
N GLN A 440 -3.54 -20.17 -5.11
CA GLN A 440 -3.32 -20.69 -3.76
C GLN A 440 -4.62 -20.77 -2.94
N ASP A 441 -5.77 -20.67 -3.60
CA ASP A 441 -7.11 -20.71 -3.03
C ASP A 441 -7.56 -22.10 -2.56
N HIS A 442 -6.75 -23.14 -2.77
CA HIS A 442 -6.90 -24.44 -2.11
C HIS A 442 -6.34 -24.45 -0.68
N ARG A 443 -5.58 -23.43 -0.28
CA ARG A 443 -4.91 -23.36 1.04
C ARG A 443 -5.36 -22.19 1.89
N ILE A 444 -5.45 -21.00 1.31
CA ILE A 444 -5.55 -19.72 2.04
C ILE A 444 -6.62 -18.81 1.43
N GLY A 445 -6.88 -17.67 2.08
CA GLY A 445 -7.86 -16.67 1.64
C GLY A 445 -9.31 -17.02 1.98
N PHE A 446 -9.56 -18.16 2.65
CA PHE A 446 -10.88 -18.60 3.08
C PHE A 446 -10.85 -19.21 4.49
N VAL A 447 -11.96 -19.08 5.22
CA VAL A 447 -12.22 -19.78 6.49
C VAL A 447 -13.07 -21.01 6.16
N ARG A 448 -12.41 -22.13 5.84
CA ARG A 448 -13.06 -23.38 5.40
C ARG A 448 -12.33 -24.60 5.96
N GLU A 449 -13.05 -25.69 6.18
CA GLU A 449 -12.43 -26.94 6.65
C GLU A 449 -11.37 -27.45 5.65
N GLY A 450 -10.25 -27.94 6.19
CA GLY A 450 -9.11 -28.42 5.41
C GLY A 450 -8.20 -27.33 4.86
N TYR A 451 -8.50 -26.04 5.06
CA TYR A 451 -7.63 -24.92 4.71
C TYR A 451 -6.58 -24.67 5.79
N ASP A 452 -5.50 -23.98 5.44
CA ASP A 452 -4.48 -23.61 6.42
C ASP A 452 -5.09 -22.72 7.51
N ALA A 453 -4.66 -22.91 8.76
CA ALA A 453 -5.17 -22.19 9.92
C ALA A 453 -4.61 -20.75 10.03
N ASP A 454 -4.89 -19.94 9.02
CA ASP A 454 -4.47 -18.54 8.92
C ASP A 454 -5.69 -17.62 9.10
N LEU A 455 -5.82 -16.99 10.28
CA LEU A 455 -7.00 -16.23 10.68
C LEU A 455 -6.63 -14.93 11.40
N VAL A 456 -7.54 -13.96 11.36
CA VAL A 456 -7.44 -12.72 12.14
C VAL A 456 -8.73 -12.50 12.92
N VAL A 457 -8.64 -12.24 14.21
CA VAL A 457 -9.75 -11.73 15.05
C VAL A 457 -9.60 -10.22 15.16
N TRP A 458 -10.66 -9.46 14.91
CA TRP A 458 -10.67 -8.00 14.85
C TRP A 458 -11.46 -7.38 16.01
N ASP A 459 -11.05 -6.20 16.48
CA ASP A 459 -11.75 -5.44 17.53
C ASP A 459 -13.06 -4.78 17.09
N SER A 460 -13.28 -4.72 15.78
CA SER A 460 -14.39 -4.07 15.10
C SER A 460 -14.63 -4.73 13.75
N HIS A 461 -15.65 -4.30 13.03
CA HIS A 461 -15.87 -4.74 11.66
C HIS A 461 -14.62 -4.44 10.82
N PRO A 462 -14.12 -5.37 9.97
CA PRO A 462 -12.83 -5.17 9.30
C PRO A 462 -12.80 -3.98 8.31
N LEU A 463 -13.98 -3.50 7.87
CA LEU A 463 -14.10 -2.29 7.05
C LEU A 463 -14.20 -0.98 7.87
N ALA A 464 -14.24 -1.04 9.20
CA ALA A 464 -14.25 0.14 10.06
C ALA A 464 -12.85 0.79 10.12
N LEU A 465 -12.82 2.13 10.10
CA LEU A 465 -11.57 2.89 10.22
C LEU A 465 -10.90 2.58 11.56
N GLY A 466 -9.59 2.32 11.55
CA GLY A 466 -8.83 2.04 12.76
C GLY A 466 -9.20 0.73 13.44
N THR A 467 -9.68 -0.25 12.66
CA THR A 467 -9.82 -1.64 13.12
C THR A 467 -8.45 -2.23 13.42
N THR A 468 -8.33 -2.93 14.55
CA THR A 468 -7.07 -3.45 15.06
C THR A 468 -7.18 -4.97 15.30
N PRO A 469 -6.19 -5.79 14.88
CA PRO A 469 -6.17 -7.21 15.21
C PRO A 469 -6.08 -7.46 16.72
N GLN A 470 -6.99 -8.28 17.25
CA GLN A 470 -6.91 -8.85 18.59
C GLN A 470 -6.00 -10.07 18.62
N GLN A 471 -5.97 -10.87 17.56
CA GLN A 471 -5.05 -12.00 17.42
C GLN A 471 -4.91 -12.35 15.93
N VAL A 472 -3.74 -12.87 15.56
CA VAL A 472 -3.43 -13.37 14.23
C VAL A 472 -2.86 -14.77 14.37
N TRP A 473 -3.43 -15.74 13.65
CA TRP A 473 -2.87 -17.09 13.53
C TRP A 473 -2.25 -17.27 12.17
N ILE A 474 -1.10 -17.95 12.13
CA ILE A 474 -0.44 -18.43 10.93
C ILE A 474 -0.06 -19.88 11.18
N ASP A 475 -0.50 -20.80 10.32
CA ASP A 475 -0.37 -22.25 10.51
C ASP A 475 -0.95 -22.73 11.87
N GLY A 476 -1.98 -22.06 12.39
CA GLY A 476 -2.59 -22.34 13.69
C GLY A 476 -1.80 -21.86 14.91
N ILE A 477 -0.69 -21.13 14.69
CA ILE A 477 0.16 -20.59 15.77
C ILE A 477 -0.20 -19.12 16.01
N PRO A 478 -0.56 -18.72 17.24
CA PRO A 478 -0.84 -17.31 17.56
C PRO A 478 0.43 -16.45 17.42
N GLN A 479 0.30 -15.27 16.83
CA GLN A 479 1.42 -14.38 16.51
C GLN A 479 1.52 -13.18 17.46
N LEU A 480 0.42 -12.79 18.12
CA LEU A 480 0.41 -11.69 19.08
C LEU A 480 0.42 -12.26 20.50
N SER A 481 1.46 -11.94 21.28
CA SER A 481 1.59 -12.42 22.66
C SER A 481 0.73 -11.63 23.64
N GLU A 482 0.75 -10.30 23.54
CA GLU A 482 0.05 -9.36 24.43
C GLU A 482 -0.54 -8.21 23.60
N PRO A 483 -1.61 -8.47 22.83
CA PRO A 483 -2.21 -7.49 21.93
C PRO A 483 -2.89 -6.36 22.71
N ALA A 484 -2.54 -5.12 22.40
CA ALA A 484 -3.23 -3.95 22.92
C ALA A 484 -4.46 -3.64 22.06
N VAL A 485 -5.66 -3.81 22.62
CA VAL A 485 -6.93 -3.65 21.88
C VAL A 485 -7.77 -2.57 22.54
N ALA A 486 -8.09 -1.51 21.79
CA ALA A 486 -8.97 -0.45 22.27
C ALA A 486 -10.43 -0.89 22.22
N SER A 487 -11.23 -0.46 23.21
CA SER A 487 -12.67 -0.69 23.17
C SER A 487 -13.31 0.21 22.11
N LYS A 488 -14.00 -0.36 21.13
CA LYS A 488 -14.70 0.39 20.08
C LYS A 488 -16.21 0.43 20.34
N PRO A 489 -16.92 1.51 19.98
CA PRO A 489 -18.38 1.58 20.10
C PRO A 489 -19.10 0.47 19.33
N VAL A 490 -20.32 0.11 19.75
CA VAL A 490 -21.12 -0.94 19.09
C VAL A 490 -21.38 -0.65 17.60
N SER A 491 -21.46 0.62 17.20
CA SER A 491 -21.60 1.01 15.79
C SER A 491 -20.43 0.53 14.91
N PHE A 492 -19.24 0.37 15.47
CA PHE A 492 -18.06 -0.13 14.75
C PHE A 492 -18.12 -1.64 14.51
N GLN A 493 -19.08 -2.36 15.10
CA GLN A 493 -19.29 -3.79 14.84
C GLN A 493 -20.13 -4.06 13.59
N GLN A 494 -20.65 -3.02 12.96
CA GLN A 494 -21.44 -3.10 11.72
C GLN A 494 -20.59 -2.63 10.53
N VAL A 495 -21.01 -3.01 9.32
CA VAL A 495 -20.44 -2.46 8.09
C VAL A 495 -20.66 -0.93 8.11
N PRO A 496 -19.60 -0.10 8.05
CA PRO A 496 -19.76 1.35 8.07
C PRO A 496 -20.50 1.83 6.83
N ARG A 497 -21.20 2.97 6.91
CA ARG A 497 -21.87 3.57 5.76
C ARG A 497 -20.87 4.25 4.82
N ALA A 498 -20.87 3.89 3.54
CA ALA A 498 -20.10 4.62 2.53
C ALA A 498 -20.89 5.85 2.01
N PRO A 499 -20.24 7.02 1.84
CA PRO A 499 -20.87 8.15 1.18
C PRO A 499 -21.19 7.87 -0.30
N ASN A 500 -22.18 8.57 -0.85
CA ASN A 500 -22.47 8.49 -2.29
C ASN A 500 -21.46 9.32 -3.08
N PHE A 501 -20.77 8.67 -4.02
CA PHE A 501 -19.83 9.28 -4.99
C PHE A 501 -20.18 8.96 -6.46
N ASP A 502 -21.45 8.72 -6.78
CA ASP A 502 -21.89 8.32 -8.13
C ASP A 502 -21.53 9.37 -9.19
N LEU A 503 -21.66 10.66 -8.85
CA LEU A 503 -21.32 11.76 -9.76
C LEU A 503 -19.81 11.84 -10.00
N GLU A 504 -19.01 11.67 -8.96
CA GLU A 504 -17.55 11.71 -9.04
C GLU A 504 -16.99 10.49 -9.79
N ALA A 505 -17.54 9.30 -9.57
CA ALA A 505 -17.19 8.09 -10.32
C ALA A 505 -17.54 8.24 -11.80
N ALA A 506 -18.72 8.75 -12.13
CA ALA A 506 -19.11 9.03 -13.51
C ALA A 506 -18.22 10.12 -14.15
N ALA A 507 -17.84 11.14 -13.39
CA ALA A 507 -16.93 12.19 -13.85
C ALA A 507 -15.51 11.65 -14.12
N ALA A 508 -15.01 10.72 -13.30
CA ALA A 508 -13.72 10.06 -13.52
C ALA A 508 -13.68 9.36 -14.87
N ILE A 509 -14.73 8.63 -15.27
CA ILE A 509 -14.81 8.02 -16.61
C ILE A 509 -14.93 9.09 -17.69
N LYS A 510 -15.89 10.02 -17.54
CA LYS A 510 -16.19 11.05 -18.54
C LYS A 510 -14.96 11.89 -18.90
N HIS A 511 -14.08 12.11 -17.95
CA HIS A 511 -12.89 12.94 -18.10
C HIS A 511 -11.59 12.13 -18.09
N GLU A 512 -11.65 10.82 -18.34
CA GLU A 512 -10.48 9.95 -18.47
C GLU A 512 -9.49 10.07 -17.29
N GLY A 513 -10.01 10.10 -16.07
CA GLY A 513 -9.24 10.26 -14.83
C GLY A 513 -8.85 11.70 -14.47
N LEU A 514 -9.20 12.66 -15.32
CA LEU A 514 -8.93 14.08 -15.13
C LEU A 514 -10.19 14.94 -14.96
N PRO A 515 -11.12 14.63 -14.04
CA PRO A 515 -12.28 15.50 -13.81
C PRO A 515 -11.84 16.91 -13.41
N PRO A 516 -12.64 17.94 -13.74
CA PRO A 516 -12.42 19.29 -13.23
C PRO A 516 -12.65 19.31 -11.71
N LEU A 517 -11.66 19.80 -10.96
CA LEU A 517 -11.67 19.75 -9.49
C LEU A 517 -11.87 21.13 -8.82
N MET A 518 -11.85 22.21 -9.61
CA MET A 518 -12.05 23.56 -9.08
C MET A 518 -13.40 23.66 -8.35
N PRO A 519 -13.42 24.24 -7.14
CA PRO A 519 -14.65 24.37 -6.38
C PRO A 519 -15.66 25.28 -7.09
N LYS A 520 -16.95 25.03 -6.82
CA LYS A 520 -18.02 25.90 -7.28
C LYS A 520 -18.35 26.90 -6.19
N LYS A 521 -18.14 28.19 -6.49
CA LYS A 521 -18.52 29.28 -5.59
C LYS A 521 -20.04 29.30 -5.38
N ALA A 522 -20.46 29.31 -4.13
CA ALA A 522 -21.85 29.44 -3.72
C ALA A 522 -22.37 30.88 -3.88
N LYS A 523 -23.66 31.08 -3.62
CA LYS A 523 -24.23 32.42 -3.43
C LYS A 523 -23.59 33.15 -2.24
N ASP A 524 -23.73 34.47 -2.20
CA ASP A 524 -23.23 35.31 -1.09
C ASP A 524 -23.84 34.93 0.26
N LEU A 525 -25.06 34.39 0.28
CA LEU A 525 -25.78 33.96 1.48
C LEU A 525 -26.07 32.47 1.40
N VAL A 526 -25.47 31.71 2.33
CA VAL A 526 -25.60 30.25 2.41
C VAL A 526 -26.13 29.86 3.78
N VAL A 527 -27.06 28.91 3.83
CA VAL A 527 -27.57 28.35 5.08
C VAL A 527 -27.38 26.84 5.08
N PHE A 528 -26.64 26.37 6.07
CA PHE A 528 -26.49 24.95 6.38
C PHE A 528 -27.56 24.54 7.39
N ALA A 529 -28.36 23.54 7.04
CA ALA A 529 -29.42 22.97 7.87
C ALA A 529 -29.04 21.58 8.39
N ASN A 530 -29.69 21.14 9.46
CA ASN A 530 -29.46 19.85 10.13
C ASN A 530 -27.99 19.65 10.53
N VAL A 531 -27.38 20.72 11.06
CA VAL A 531 -26.03 20.69 11.64
C VAL A 531 -26.12 20.04 13.02
N SER A 532 -25.41 18.93 13.24
CA SER A 532 -25.40 18.22 14.53
C SER A 532 -24.39 18.83 15.52
N SER A 533 -23.19 19.14 15.04
CA SER A 533 -22.10 19.69 15.86
C SER A 533 -21.28 20.73 15.12
N MET A 534 -20.79 21.73 15.85
CA MET A 534 -19.85 22.73 15.34
C MET A 534 -18.62 22.84 16.25
N TYR A 535 -17.44 22.70 15.67
CA TYR A 535 -16.14 22.86 16.33
C TYR A 535 -15.44 24.10 15.80
N VAL A 536 -14.82 24.88 16.69
CA VAL A 536 -14.09 26.11 16.36
C VAL A 536 -12.80 26.23 17.16
N PRO A 537 -11.84 27.05 16.71
CA PRO A 537 -10.70 27.43 17.54
C PRO A 537 -11.16 28.08 18.85
N ASP A 538 -10.56 27.71 19.97
CA ASP A 538 -10.89 28.25 21.30
C ASP A 538 -10.27 29.63 21.60
N GLY A 539 -9.47 30.16 20.66
CA GLY A 539 -8.76 31.43 20.78
C GLY A 539 -7.48 31.40 21.62
N VAL A 540 -7.18 30.27 22.29
CA VAL A 540 -5.95 30.06 23.09
C VAL A 540 -5.07 28.92 22.55
N GLY A 541 -5.36 28.44 21.34
CA GLY A 541 -4.54 27.45 20.62
C GLY A 541 -5.04 26.02 20.74
N GLY A 542 -6.32 25.82 21.05
CA GLY A 542 -7.04 24.56 21.02
C GLY A 542 -8.31 24.64 20.16
N VAL A 543 -9.11 23.58 20.22
CA VAL A 543 -10.42 23.47 19.54
C VAL A 543 -11.48 23.26 20.61
N MET A 544 -12.64 23.87 20.45
CA MET A 544 -13.79 23.71 21.33
C MET A 544 -15.07 23.41 20.54
N SER A 545 -15.98 22.65 21.13
CA SER A 545 -17.34 22.50 20.62
C SER A 545 -18.18 23.72 21.01
N VAL A 546 -18.90 24.30 20.04
CA VAL A 546 -19.68 25.54 20.23
C VAL A 546 -21.10 25.25 20.73
N ALA A 547 -21.65 24.07 20.45
CA ALA A 547 -22.87 23.50 21.01
C ALA A 547 -23.15 22.10 20.41
N ASP A 548 -23.82 21.22 21.16
CA ASP A 548 -24.62 20.13 20.57
C ASP A 548 -25.90 20.77 20.03
N MET A 549 -25.95 20.99 18.71
CA MET A 549 -27.01 21.82 18.10
C MET A 549 -28.35 21.06 17.99
N GLY A 550 -28.39 19.81 18.45
CA GLY A 550 -29.56 18.93 18.37
C GLY A 550 -29.97 18.61 16.93
N GLU A 551 -31.13 17.98 16.75
CA GLU A 551 -31.58 17.47 15.43
C GLU A 551 -31.91 18.56 14.38
N ARG A 552 -31.80 19.86 14.72
CA ARG A 552 -32.20 20.98 13.84
C ARG A 552 -31.27 22.19 13.91
N GLY A 553 -29.96 21.97 14.08
CA GLY A 553 -28.99 23.07 14.02
C GLY A 553 -29.00 23.77 12.66
N VAL A 554 -28.97 25.10 12.66
CA VAL A 554 -28.84 25.94 11.46
C VAL A 554 -27.65 26.86 11.61
N VAL A 555 -26.84 27.01 10.55
CA VAL A 555 -25.72 27.96 10.48
C VAL A 555 -25.88 28.81 9.23
N ALA A 556 -25.97 30.13 9.39
CA ALA A 556 -26.13 31.08 8.29
C ALA A 556 -24.84 31.89 8.08
N LEU A 557 -24.45 32.03 6.81
CA LEU A 557 -23.19 32.63 6.39
C LEU A 557 -23.43 33.71 5.35
N ARG A 558 -22.72 34.83 5.46
CA ARG A 558 -22.65 35.85 4.40
C ARG A 558 -21.20 36.06 3.99
N LYS A 559 -20.88 35.83 2.71
CA LYS A 559 -19.52 35.98 2.15
C LYS A 559 -18.44 35.29 3.00
N GLY A 560 -18.67 34.03 3.35
CA GLY A 560 -17.74 33.23 4.16
C GLY A 560 -17.68 33.58 5.66
N VAL A 561 -18.50 34.51 6.15
CA VAL A 561 -18.53 34.90 7.57
C VAL A 561 -19.81 34.41 8.24
N VAL A 562 -19.67 33.68 9.34
CA VAL A 562 -20.79 33.17 10.16
C VAL A 562 -21.56 34.36 10.73
N GLN A 563 -22.85 34.46 10.40
CA GLN A 563 -23.74 35.52 10.88
C GLN A 563 -24.47 35.08 12.16
N CYS A 564 -24.96 33.84 12.17
CA CYS A 564 -25.61 33.23 13.32
C CYS A 564 -25.57 31.71 13.24
N TRP A 565 -25.82 31.07 14.38
CA TRP A 565 -26.06 29.63 14.47
C TRP A 565 -27.12 29.33 15.56
N GLY A 566 -27.87 28.24 15.40
CA GLY A 566 -28.89 27.78 16.37
C GLY A 566 -30.15 27.23 15.68
N ALA A 567 -31.17 26.83 16.46
CA ALA A 567 -32.32 26.09 15.92
C ALA A 567 -33.35 26.92 15.14
N ALA A 568 -33.92 27.98 15.74
CA ALA A 568 -35.11 28.67 15.19
C ALA A 568 -34.90 30.15 14.82
N ALA A 569 -34.16 30.91 15.63
CA ALA A 569 -33.98 32.34 15.40
C ALA A 569 -33.16 32.63 14.12
N CYS A 570 -32.07 31.89 13.93
CA CYS A 570 -31.15 32.08 12.80
C CYS A 570 -31.82 31.77 11.44
N ALA A 571 -32.66 30.74 11.36
CA ALA A 571 -33.33 30.38 10.10
C ALA A 571 -34.39 31.42 9.66
N SER A 572 -35.11 32.01 10.62
CA SER A 572 -36.23 32.93 10.34
C SER A 572 -35.80 34.25 9.69
N GLU A 573 -34.57 34.71 9.96
CA GLU A 573 -34.02 35.98 9.44
C GLU A 573 -33.70 35.92 7.94
N PHE A 574 -33.43 34.73 7.40
CA PHE A 574 -32.98 34.54 6.03
C PHE A 574 -34.00 33.84 5.12
N ALA A 575 -35.16 33.44 5.64
CA ALA A 575 -36.21 32.74 4.89
C ALA A 575 -36.77 33.51 3.69
N SER A 576 -36.64 34.84 3.66
CA SER A 576 -37.13 35.72 2.60
C SER A 576 -36.04 36.28 1.68
N GLN A 577 -34.78 35.83 1.82
CA GLN A 577 -33.65 36.30 1.01
C GLN A 577 -33.31 35.29 -0.10
N ASP A 578 -32.56 35.72 -1.12
CA ASP A 578 -32.01 34.79 -2.12
C ASP A 578 -30.86 33.97 -1.50
N VAL A 579 -31.21 32.81 -0.94
CA VAL A 579 -30.33 31.95 -0.13
C VAL A 579 -30.06 30.63 -0.81
N GLU A 580 -28.84 30.13 -0.69
CA GLU A 580 -28.50 28.75 -1.03
C GLU A 580 -28.59 27.87 0.23
N TRP A 581 -29.56 26.94 0.24
CA TRP A 581 -29.77 26.01 1.34
C TRP A 581 -29.06 24.69 1.07
N VAL A 582 -28.31 24.20 2.07
CA VAL A 582 -27.62 22.90 2.01
C VAL A 582 -27.96 22.10 3.26
N ASP A 583 -28.59 20.95 3.06
CA ASP A 583 -28.86 19.99 4.13
C ASP A 583 -27.60 19.15 4.40
N LEU A 584 -27.18 19.14 5.67
CA LEU A 584 -26.04 18.34 6.14
C LEU A 584 -26.44 16.96 6.65
N GLU A 585 -27.72 16.63 6.73
CA GLU A 585 -28.21 15.30 7.13
C GLU A 585 -27.55 14.79 8.43
N GLY A 586 -27.46 15.66 9.45
CA GLY A 586 -26.76 15.36 10.71
C GLY A 586 -25.24 15.53 10.66
N GLY A 587 -24.74 16.24 9.66
CA GLY A 587 -23.32 16.56 9.49
C GLY A 587 -22.80 17.70 10.38
N SER A 588 -21.55 18.07 10.21
CA SER A 588 -20.82 18.96 11.12
C SER A 588 -20.11 20.10 10.43
N ILE A 589 -19.71 21.09 11.23
CA ILE A 589 -18.75 22.12 10.82
C ILE A 589 -17.53 22.04 11.74
N ALA A 590 -16.32 22.02 11.18
CA ALA A 590 -15.07 21.92 11.93
C ALA A 590 -14.00 22.87 11.36
N PRO A 591 -12.90 23.14 12.10
CA PRO A 591 -11.78 23.90 11.54
C PRO A 591 -11.21 23.24 10.28
N GLY A 592 -10.76 24.07 9.34
CA GLY A 592 -10.00 23.63 8.18
C GLY A 592 -8.73 22.90 8.58
N LEU A 593 -8.45 21.79 7.91
CA LEU A 593 -7.23 21.03 8.13
C LEU A 593 -6.07 21.69 7.38
N ILE A 594 -4.86 21.51 7.92
CA ILE A 594 -3.60 22.01 7.38
C ILE A 594 -2.74 20.80 7.03
N SER A 595 -2.17 20.82 5.84
CA SER A 595 -1.17 19.84 5.41
C SER A 595 0.24 20.41 5.53
N TYR A 596 1.18 19.59 5.98
CA TYR A 596 2.60 19.91 6.08
C TYR A 596 3.44 18.63 5.92
N GLY A 597 4.67 18.76 5.44
CA GLY A 597 5.68 17.69 5.36
C GLY A 597 6.05 17.31 3.94
N SER A 598 5.08 17.26 3.03
CA SER A 598 5.31 17.06 1.59
C SER A 598 5.49 18.40 0.85
N PRO A 599 6.10 18.43 -0.34
CA PRO A 599 6.25 19.64 -1.15
C PRO A 599 4.94 20.02 -1.89
N LEU A 600 3.79 19.84 -1.24
CA LEU A 600 2.47 20.17 -1.77
C LEU A 600 2.42 21.64 -2.21
N GLY A 601 2.07 21.88 -3.47
CA GLY A 601 2.05 23.23 -4.07
C GLY A 601 3.39 23.72 -4.60
N LEU A 602 4.49 22.96 -4.48
CA LEU A 602 5.76 23.21 -5.19
C LEU A 602 6.05 22.12 -6.24
N GLU A 603 5.22 21.09 -6.29
CA GLU A 603 5.36 19.92 -7.14
C GLU A 603 3.97 19.35 -7.46
N GLU A 604 3.74 19.00 -8.73
CA GLU A 604 2.47 18.40 -9.20
C GLU A 604 2.58 16.87 -9.44
N ILE A 605 3.72 16.38 -9.93
CA ILE A 605 3.96 14.94 -10.19
C ILE A 605 5.38 14.58 -9.73
N GLN A 606 5.51 13.93 -8.57
CA GLN A 606 6.79 13.59 -7.93
C GLN A 606 7.83 12.87 -8.82
N GLY A 607 7.38 11.99 -9.70
CA GLY A 607 8.24 11.25 -10.62
C GLY A 607 8.65 12.06 -11.86
N GLU A 608 8.14 13.28 -12.03
CA GLU A 608 8.33 14.11 -13.22
C GLU A 608 8.89 15.49 -12.83
N SER A 609 10.22 15.57 -12.82
CA SER A 609 10.98 16.76 -12.41
C SER A 609 10.59 18.07 -13.12
N SER A 610 10.04 18.02 -14.34
CA SER A 610 9.58 19.22 -15.04
C SER A 610 8.33 19.85 -14.42
N THR A 611 7.71 19.18 -13.45
CA THR A 611 6.57 19.69 -12.68
C THR A 611 6.95 20.20 -11.30
N HIS A 612 8.24 20.17 -10.95
CA HIS A 612 8.76 20.59 -9.64
C HIS A 612 9.30 22.02 -9.71
N ASP A 613 9.30 22.72 -8.58
CA ASP A 613 10.02 23.98 -8.38
C ASP A 613 11.55 23.81 -8.30
N GLY A 614 12.03 22.56 -8.25
CA GLY A 614 13.44 22.19 -8.16
C GLY A 614 13.93 21.97 -6.73
N THR A 615 15.24 21.72 -6.59
CA THR A 615 15.89 21.40 -5.31
C THR A 615 16.89 22.49 -4.92
N VAL A 616 16.84 22.93 -3.67
CA VAL A 616 17.79 23.89 -3.10
C VAL A 616 19.16 23.24 -2.91
N SER A 617 20.21 23.96 -3.29
CA SER A 617 21.59 23.48 -3.19
C SER A 617 22.09 23.44 -1.74
N ASP A 618 22.76 22.35 -1.37
CA ASP A 618 23.36 22.20 -0.04
C ASP A 618 24.61 23.08 0.12
N PRO A 619 24.62 24.07 1.04
CA PRO A 619 25.79 24.90 1.29
C PRO A 619 26.98 24.14 1.89
N LEU A 620 26.79 22.92 2.40
CA LEU A 620 27.87 22.12 3.00
C LEU A 620 28.64 21.27 1.99
N THR A 621 28.02 20.92 0.86
CA THR A 621 28.62 20.03 -0.14
C THR A 621 28.75 20.65 -1.53
N GLY A 622 27.98 21.70 -1.85
CA GLY A 622 27.94 22.34 -3.16
C GLY A 622 28.38 23.81 -3.16
N SER A 623 28.73 24.32 -4.35
CA SER A 623 28.94 25.75 -4.56
C SER A 623 27.60 26.47 -4.75
N ILE A 624 27.28 27.42 -3.87
CA ILE A 624 26.15 28.34 -4.07
C ILE A 624 26.52 29.30 -5.22
N PRO A 625 25.63 29.51 -6.21
CA PRO A 625 25.86 30.48 -7.28
C PRO A 625 26.24 31.85 -6.72
N SER A 626 27.27 32.49 -7.27
CA SER A 626 27.80 33.77 -6.74
C SER A 626 26.76 34.90 -6.74
N ILE A 627 25.76 34.85 -7.63
CA ILE A 627 24.64 35.79 -7.66
C ILE A 627 23.71 35.65 -6.46
N LEU A 628 23.68 34.48 -5.82
CA LEU A 628 22.95 34.18 -4.59
C LEU A 628 23.85 34.25 -3.35
N ALA A 629 25.14 34.60 -3.50
CA ALA A 629 26.12 34.55 -2.41
C ALA A 629 25.96 35.65 -1.34
N GLY A 630 24.77 36.22 -1.19
CA GLY A 630 24.41 37.15 -0.12
C GLY A 630 23.10 36.72 0.54
N SER A 631 23.19 36.20 1.77
CA SER A 631 22.18 36.11 2.86
C SER A 631 20.68 35.82 2.61
N GLU A 632 20.19 35.76 1.38
CA GLU A 632 18.79 35.51 1.07
C GLU A 632 18.54 34.01 1.03
N LEU A 633 17.65 33.57 1.92
CA LEU A 633 17.16 32.20 1.96
C LEU A 633 16.10 32.03 0.87
N ILE A 634 16.12 30.89 0.19
CA ILE A 634 15.12 30.54 -0.82
C ILE A 634 13.74 30.48 -0.17
N LYS A 635 12.74 31.08 -0.80
CA LYS A 635 11.36 31.13 -0.31
C LYS A 635 10.46 30.24 -1.15
N ALA A 636 9.70 29.37 -0.49
CA ALA A 636 8.68 28.57 -1.15
C ALA A 636 7.60 29.44 -1.82
N SER A 637 7.32 30.65 -1.30
CA SER A 637 6.29 31.51 -1.86
C SER A 637 6.57 31.92 -3.32
N ASP A 638 7.83 31.94 -3.75
CA ASP A 638 8.22 32.29 -5.12
C ASP A 638 7.92 31.17 -6.13
N GLY A 639 7.97 29.91 -5.69
CA GLY A 639 7.75 28.72 -6.50
C GLY A 639 6.34 28.12 -6.45
N LEU A 640 5.42 28.73 -5.67
CA LEU A 640 4.07 28.18 -5.48
C LEU A 640 3.30 28.00 -6.79
N GLN A 641 2.85 26.78 -6.99
CA GLN A 641 1.90 26.36 -8.01
C GLN A 641 0.53 26.17 -7.38
N PHE A 642 -0.50 26.62 -8.09
CA PHE A 642 -1.90 26.59 -7.65
C PHE A 642 -2.74 25.76 -8.60
N ALA A 643 -3.94 25.38 -8.18
CA ALA A 643 -4.86 24.53 -8.94
C ALA A 643 -4.27 23.16 -9.36
N GLY A 644 -3.25 22.69 -8.65
CA GLY A 644 -2.72 21.33 -8.77
C GLY A 644 -3.75 20.26 -8.38
N ARG A 645 -3.62 19.04 -8.88
CA ARG A 645 -4.64 18.00 -8.63
C ARG A 645 -4.65 17.57 -7.17
N ASP A 646 -3.48 17.32 -6.59
CA ASP A 646 -3.40 16.90 -5.19
C ASP A 646 -3.79 18.03 -4.23
N THR A 647 -3.50 19.31 -4.56
CA THR A 647 -3.98 20.45 -3.76
C THR A 647 -5.50 20.56 -3.79
N LEU A 648 -6.12 20.44 -4.97
CA LEU A 648 -7.57 20.50 -5.10
C LEU A 648 -8.27 19.28 -4.51
N LEU A 649 -7.69 18.07 -4.60
CA LEU A 649 -8.23 16.88 -3.93
C LEU A 649 -8.11 17.00 -2.40
N ALA A 650 -7.00 17.54 -1.90
CA ALA A 650 -6.83 17.85 -0.48
C ALA A 650 -7.87 18.88 -0.02
N TYR A 651 -8.08 19.95 -0.80
CA TYR A 651 -9.14 20.92 -0.57
C TYR A 651 -10.50 20.23 -0.47
N ARG A 652 -10.87 19.41 -1.46
CA ARG A 652 -12.14 18.64 -1.45
C ARG A 652 -12.27 17.64 -0.30
N ALA A 653 -11.18 17.29 0.37
CA ALA A 653 -11.17 16.44 1.57
C ALA A 653 -11.13 17.22 2.90
N GLY A 654 -11.14 18.55 2.86
CA GLY A 654 -11.16 19.42 4.03
C GLY A 654 -9.80 19.99 4.45
N VAL A 655 -8.75 19.78 3.67
CA VAL A 655 -7.46 20.45 3.88
C VAL A 655 -7.50 21.81 3.18
N THR A 656 -7.74 22.88 3.92
CA THR A 656 -7.96 24.23 3.35
C THR A 656 -6.67 25.02 3.15
N ALA A 657 -5.59 24.59 3.81
CA ALA A 657 -4.28 25.21 3.75
C ALA A 657 -3.14 24.18 3.65
N GLY A 658 -2.08 24.54 2.93
CA GLY A 658 -0.80 23.84 2.92
C GLY A 658 0.29 24.72 3.49
N VAL A 659 1.20 24.14 4.26
CA VAL A 659 2.49 24.77 4.62
C VAL A 659 3.58 23.97 3.95
N THR A 660 4.30 24.60 3.02
CA THR A 660 5.31 23.94 2.19
C THR A 660 6.63 24.68 2.26
N ALA A 661 7.73 23.94 2.30
CA ALA A 661 9.09 24.43 2.28
C ALA A 661 9.76 24.03 0.97
N PRO A 662 10.77 24.77 0.48
CA PRO A 662 11.51 24.35 -0.70
C PRO A 662 12.12 22.96 -0.50
N SER A 663 12.13 22.13 -1.55
CA SER A 663 12.74 20.80 -1.50
C SER A 663 14.26 20.91 -1.39
N SER A 664 14.89 20.05 -0.58
CA SER A 664 16.34 20.07 -0.35
C SER A 664 16.83 18.71 0.14
N ASP A 665 18.01 18.30 -0.34
CA ASP A 665 18.79 17.19 0.24
C ASP A 665 19.91 17.68 1.19
N GLY A 666 20.05 19.01 1.30
CA GLY A 666 21.06 19.70 2.10
C GLY A 666 20.59 20.16 3.48
N LEU A 667 21.52 20.77 4.24
CA LEU A 667 21.25 21.23 5.60
C LEU A 667 20.09 22.24 5.66
N ILE A 668 20.06 23.22 4.75
CA ILE A 668 19.08 24.31 4.76
C ILE A 668 18.14 24.14 3.57
N ALA A 669 16.88 23.85 3.86
CA ALA A 669 15.84 23.78 2.84
C ALA A 669 15.39 25.18 2.41
N GLY A 670 15.13 26.08 3.37
CA GLY A 670 14.73 27.46 3.09
C GLY A 670 13.55 27.92 3.92
N LEU A 671 12.84 28.93 3.43
CA LEU A 671 11.69 29.54 4.10
C LEU A 671 10.39 28.97 3.54
N SER A 672 9.58 28.41 4.42
CA SER A 672 8.24 27.92 4.08
C SER A 672 7.21 29.03 3.94
N THR A 673 6.13 28.72 3.23
CA THR A 673 4.97 29.58 3.05
C THR A 673 3.68 28.83 3.40
N ALA A 674 2.66 29.54 3.86
CA ALA A 674 1.31 29.01 4.03
C ALA A 674 0.43 29.52 2.89
N PHE A 675 -0.30 28.62 2.23
CA PHE A 675 -1.14 28.95 1.07
C PHE A 675 -2.47 28.19 1.11
N SER A 676 -3.48 28.70 0.41
CA SER A 676 -4.78 28.04 0.25
C SER A 676 -4.70 26.98 -0.84
N THR A 677 -5.06 25.75 -0.50
CA THR A 677 -5.08 24.60 -1.42
C THR A 677 -6.19 24.69 -2.48
N GLY A 678 -7.23 25.50 -2.23
CA GLY A 678 -8.36 25.71 -3.14
C GLY A 678 -8.27 26.97 -4.00
N ALA A 679 -7.15 27.70 -3.98
CA ALA A 679 -6.96 28.90 -4.78
C ALA A 679 -6.55 28.56 -6.22
N ALA A 680 -6.97 29.39 -7.18
CA ALA A 680 -6.71 29.19 -8.60
C ALA A 680 -5.31 29.67 -9.02
N HIS A 681 -4.82 30.74 -8.39
CA HIS A 681 -3.52 31.33 -8.66
C HIS A 681 -3.04 32.23 -7.50
N LYS A 682 -1.73 32.53 -7.47
CA LYS A 682 -1.08 33.34 -6.42
C LYS A 682 -1.71 34.72 -6.19
N LEU A 683 -2.25 35.36 -7.23
CA LEU A 683 -2.86 36.70 -7.15
C LEU A 683 -4.31 36.72 -6.64
N GLU A 684 -4.89 35.55 -6.33
CA GLU A 684 -6.24 35.51 -5.78
C GLU A 684 -6.18 35.94 -4.30
N ASP A 685 -7.14 36.75 -3.87
CA ASP A 685 -7.18 37.22 -2.49
C ASP A 685 -7.20 36.04 -1.52
N GLY A 686 -6.25 36.01 -0.58
CA GLY A 686 -6.12 34.93 0.39
C GLY A 686 -5.50 33.63 -0.14
N ALA A 687 -4.96 33.62 -1.37
CA ALA A 687 -4.21 32.49 -1.94
C ALA A 687 -2.90 32.24 -1.17
N VAL A 688 -2.08 33.26 -0.96
CA VAL A 688 -0.96 33.21 -0.01
C VAL A 688 -1.47 33.68 1.35
N ILE A 689 -1.48 32.76 2.31
CA ILE A 689 -1.93 33.02 3.68
C ILE A 689 -0.83 33.77 4.44
N GLN A 690 0.41 33.31 4.28
CA GLN A 690 1.58 33.93 4.90
C GLN A 690 2.83 33.66 4.06
N ASP A 691 3.51 34.72 3.64
CA ASP A 691 4.68 34.66 2.75
C ASP A 691 5.85 33.87 3.36
N VAL A 692 6.21 34.18 4.61
CA VAL A 692 7.26 33.50 5.38
C VAL A 692 6.69 32.94 6.67
N VAL A 693 6.75 31.62 6.82
CA VAL A 693 6.20 30.86 7.97
C VAL A 693 7.31 30.42 8.91
N ALA A 694 8.20 29.54 8.45
CA ALA A 694 9.31 29.00 9.25
C ALA A 694 10.56 28.76 8.39
N LEU A 695 11.73 28.77 9.04
CA LEU A 695 12.99 28.28 8.46
C LEU A 695 13.09 26.77 8.63
N HIS A 696 13.29 26.05 7.52
CA HIS A 696 13.42 24.60 7.50
C HIS A 696 14.87 24.17 7.33
N VAL A 697 15.29 23.24 8.20
CA VAL A 697 16.62 22.64 8.24
C VAL A 697 16.45 21.13 8.34
N GLN A 698 17.36 20.37 7.73
CA GLN A 698 17.38 18.91 7.83
C GLN A 698 18.68 18.46 8.49
N ILE A 699 18.56 17.57 9.50
CA ILE A 699 19.72 16.95 10.14
C ILE A 699 19.52 15.45 10.22
N GLY A 700 20.50 14.71 9.73
CA GLY A 700 20.48 13.25 9.76
C GLY A 700 21.78 12.63 9.28
N HIS A 701 21.78 11.30 9.23
CA HIS A 701 22.85 10.52 8.64
C HIS A 701 22.90 10.75 7.12
N SER A 702 24.10 10.67 6.57
CA SER A 702 24.30 10.73 5.13
C SER A 702 25.37 9.72 4.73
N GLU A 703 25.13 8.96 3.66
CA GLU A 703 26.11 7.99 3.16
C GLU A 703 27.38 8.67 2.62
N ARG A 704 27.24 9.86 2.02
CA ARG A 704 28.33 10.61 1.37
C ARG A 704 28.39 12.10 1.74
N GLY A 705 27.53 12.55 2.64
CA GLY A 705 27.41 13.94 3.07
C GLY A 705 28.14 14.25 4.39
N PRO A 706 27.96 15.47 4.91
CA PRO A 706 28.60 15.92 6.14
C PRO A 706 28.12 15.09 7.34
N SER A 707 28.99 14.88 8.32
CA SER A 707 28.60 14.24 9.59
C SER A 707 27.53 15.05 10.32
N VAL A 708 26.70 14.38 11.13
CA VAL A 708 25.75 15.04 12.04
C VAL A 708 26.45 16.11 12.90
N SER A 709 27.66 15.83 13.38
CA SER A 709 28.45 16.81 14.14
C SER A 709 28.79 18.08 13.35
N THR A 710 29.08 17.94 12.05
CA THR A 710 29.31 19.07 11.14
C THR A 710 28.01 19.84 10.90
N GLN A 711 26.90 19.14 10.68
CA GLN A 711 25.58 19.75 10.48
C GLN A 711 25.14 20.56 11.72
N ILE A 712 25.27 19.98 12.92
CA ILE A 712 24.97 20.66 14.20
C ILE A 712 25.89 21.87 14.41
N ALA A 713 27.19 21.75 14.10
CA ALA A 713 28.13 22.87 14.19
C ALA A 713 27.78 24.01 13.22
N ALA A 714 27.37 23.68 11.99
CA ALA A 714 26.90 24.64 11.01
C ALA A 714 25.63 25.36 11.49
N LEU A 715 24.63 24.62 12.00
CA LEU A 715 23.42 25.21 12.57
C LEU A 715 23.72 26.12 13.76
N ARG A 716 24.62 25.69 14.67
CA ARG A 716 25.08 26.51 15.80
C ARG A 716 25.68 27.84 15.31
N ASN A 717 26.56 27.79 14.30
CA ASN A 717 27.18 28.99 13.74
C ASN A 717 26.15 29.90 13.05
N ILE A 718 25.14 29.34 12.40
CA ILE A 718 24.05 30.10 11.78
C ILE A 718 23.25 30.88 12.83
N LEU A 719 22.98 30.26 13.98
CA LEU A 719 22.14 30.82 15.05
C LEU A 719 22.89 31.75 16.02
N LEU A 720 24.21 31.56 16.19
CA LEU A 720 25.03 32.32 17.14
C LEU A 720 26.01 33.30 16.49
N GLY A 721 26.14 33.28 15.16
CA GLY A 721 27.02 34.18 14.41
C GLY A 721 26.56 35.64 14.45
N ASP A 722 27.51 36.57 14.32
CA ASP A 722 27.25 38.02 14.32
C ASP A 722 26.53 38.43 13.02
N LYS A 723 25.23 38.74 13.12
CA LYS A 723 24.40 39.06 11.94
C LYS A 723 23.53 40.30 12.21
N SER A 724 23.99 41.43 11.70
CA SER A 724 23.15 42.60 11.41
C SER A 724 22.10 42.24 10.35
N SER A 725 20.81 42.41 10.69
CA SER A 725 19.61 42.33 9.85
C SER A 725 19.50 41.18 8.81
N THR A 726 19.29 39.94 9.26
CA THR A 726 18.88 38.82 8.37
C THR A 726 17.82 37.94 9.04
N THR A 727 17.06 37.16 8.27
CA THR A 727 16.05 36.18 8.74
C THR A 727 16.59 35.21 9.79
N HIS A 728 17.88 34.88 9.75
CA HIS A 728 18.55 34.09 10.79
C HIS A 728 18.50 34.75 12.18
N SER A 729 18.55 36.08 12.24
CA SER A 729 18.40 36.85 13.50
C SER A 729 16.97 36.73 14.04
N GLU A 730 15.97 36.72 13.17
CA GLU A 730 14.57 36.54 13.56
C GLU A 730 14.32 35.13 14.11
N VAL A 731 14.97 34.12 13.53
CA VAL A 731 14.97 32.75 14.05
C VAL A 731 15.65 32.68 15.42
N ALA A 732 16.85 33.25 15.57
CA ALA A 732 17.57 33.27 16.84
C ALA A 732 16.81 34.01 17.97
N LYS A 733 15.96 34.99 17.61
CA LYS A 733 15.07 35.72 18.53
C LYS A 733 13.75 34.99 18.82
N GLY A 734 13.46 33.89 18.11
CA GLY A 734 12.19 33.17 18.21
C GLY A 734 11.01 33.88 17.56
N THR A 735 11.24 34.84 16.66
CA THR A 735 10.18 35.52 15.89
C THR A 735 9.72 34.68 14.69
N ILE A 736 10.64 33.94 14.07
CA ILE A 736 10.36 32.94 13.04
C ILE A 736 10.72 31.56 13.61
N PRO A 737 9.82 30.56 13.56
CA PRO A 737 10.14 29.22 14.02
C PRO A 737 11.28 28.58 13.22
N LEU A 738 12.09 27.80 13.91
CA LEU A 738 13.03 26.85 13.33
C LEU A 738 12.37 25.47 13.32
N VAL A 739 12.14 24.93 12.14
CA VAL A 739 11.65 23.56 11.95
C VAL A 739 12.82 22.69 11.51
N VAL A 740 13.13 21.67 12.31
CA VAL A 740 14.24 20.74 12.01
C VAL A 740 13.67 19.37 11.70
N GLN A 741 13.86 18.91 10.47
CA GLN A 741 13.55 17.53 10.07
C GLN A 741 14.64 16.59 10.57
N VAL A 742 14.27 15.67 11.47
CA VAL A 742 15.17 14.72 12.12
C VAL A 742 14.37 13.54 12.68
N GLN A 743 14.90 12.32 12.55
CA GLN A 743 14.25 11.10 13.05
C GLN A 743 14.82 10.62 14.38
N ASN A 744 16.16 10.68 14.52
CA ASN A 744 16.91 10.03 15.59
C ASN A 744 16.88 10.79 16.93
N ALA A 745 16.69 10.05 18.03
CA ALA A 745 16.60 10.63 19.37
C ALA A 745 17.89 11.35 19.83
N ASP A 746 19.07 10.83 19.51
CA ASP A 746 20.35 11.41 19.97
C ASP A 746 20.64 12.76 19.28
N ILE A 747 20.23 12.89 18.02
CA ILE A 747 20.25 14.17 17.30
C ILE A 747 19.24 15.15 17.90
N ILE A 748 18.02 14.69 18.22
CA ILE A 748 17.00 15.51 18.91
C ILE A 748 17.52 16.03 20.25
N ALA A 749 18.19 15.19 21.05
CA ALA A 749 18.81 15.59 22.30
C ALA A 749 19.87 16.69 22.09
N SER A 750 20.71 16.54 21.06
CA SER A 750 21.70 17.56 20.69
C SER A 750 21.06 18.90 20.29
N LEU A 751 19.88 18.87 19.65
CA LEU A 751 19.10 20.07 19.31
C LEU A 751 18.49 20.74 20.54
N ILE A 752 18.02 19.96 21.52
CA ILE A 752 17.54 20.48 22.82
C ILE A 752 18.69 21.18 23.56
N GLU A 753 19.89 20.60 23.56
CA GLU A 753 21.09 21.22 24.12
C GLU A 753 21.48 22.50 23.39
N LEU A 754 21.45 22.50 22.05
CA LEU A 754 21.72 23.68 21.26
C LEU A 754 20.72 24.82 21.56
N LYS A 755 19.44 24.51 21.72
CA LYS A 755 18.42 25.49 22.18
C LYS A 755 18.80 26.11 23.53
N LYS A 756 19.23 25.29 24.50
CA LYS A 756 19.69 25.77 25.82
C LYS A 756 20.95 26.64 25.71
N GLU A 757 21.90 26.28 24.85
CA GLU A 757 23.10 27.05 24.56
C GLU A 757 22.74 28.44 24.02
N ILE A 758 21.84 28.50 23.03
CA ILE A 758 21.40 29.75 22.41
C ILE A 758 20.76 30.66 23.45
N ARG A 759 19.85 30.14 24.27
CA ARG A 759 19.23 30.90 25.34
C ARG A 759 20.24 31.46 26.34
N THR A 760 21.25 30.67 26.68
CA THR A 760 22.31 31.09 27.61
C THR A 760 23.18 32.21 27.01
N ARG A 761 23.49 32.14 25.72
CA ARG A 761 24.40 33.09 25.06
C ARG A 761 23.73 34.37 24.58
N THR A 762 22.48 34.30 24.18
CA THR A 762 21.76 35.42 23.52
C THR A 762 20.66 36.03 24.41
N GLY A 763 20.22 35.31 25.45
CA GLY A 763 19.08 35.69 26.28
C GLY A 763 17.72 35.49 25.62
N THR A 764 17.66 35.02 24.36
CA THR A 764 16.40 34.74 23.64
C THR A 764 16.13 33.25 23.57
N ASP A 765 14.85 32.87 23.58
CA ASP A 765 14.43 31.48 23.45
C ASP A 765 13.96 31.23 22.02
N ILE A 766 14.59 30.30 21.31
CA ILE A 766 14.19 29.97 19.95
C ILE A 766 12.91 29.14 19.96
N GLN A 767 12.03 29.37 18.97
CA GLN A 767 10.89 28.50 18.73
C GLN A 767 11.34 27.32 17.87
N LEU A 768 11.62 26.19 18.51
CA LEU A 768 12.07 24.96 17.87
C LEU A 768 10.92 23.96 17.73
N THR A 769 10.74 23.47 16.51
CA THR A 769 9.83 22.38 16.16
C THR A 769 10.62 21.26 15.50
N ILE A 770 10.40 20.01 15.93
CA ILE A 770 10.99 18.81 15.33
C ILE A 770 9.99 18.19 14.37
N SER A 771 10.41 17.89 13.13
CA SER A 771 9.60 17.24 12.08
C SER A 771 10.21 15.87 11.73
N GLY A 772 9.38 14.92 11.29
CA GLY A 772 9.77 13.50 11.09
C GLY A 772 9.61 12.73 12.40
N ALA A 773 10.54 12.96 13.33
CA ALA A 773 10.39 12.69 14.76
C ALA A 773 10.07 11.24 15.15
N ALA A 774 10.44 10.24 14.33
CA ALA A 774 10.12 8.82 14.58
C ALA A 774 10.52 8.34 15.99
N GLU A 775 11.68 8.77 16.51
CA GLU A 775 12.18 8.40 17.84
C GLU A 775 11.91 9.45 18.93
N ALA A 776 11.15 10.52 18.64
CA ALA A 776 10.91 11.61 19.59
C ALA A 776 10.20 11.18 20.88
N HIS A 777 9.42 10.10 20.84
CA HIS A 777 8.75 9.54 22.02
C HIS A 777 9.74 9.09 23.10
N LEU A 778 10.99 8.74 22.74
CA LEU A 778 12.05 8.40 23.70
C LEU A 778 12.49 9.61 24.55
N LEU A 779 12.20 10.82 24.08
CA LEU A 779 12.55 12.09 24.71
C LEU A 779 11.32 12.93 25.05
N ALA A 780 10.14 12.30 25.18
CA ALA A 780 8.87 13.02 25.35
C ALA A 780 8.91 13.98 26.54
N LYS A 781 9.51 13.56 27.66
CA LYS A 781 9.69 14.37 28.86
C LYS A 781 10.59 15.58 28.58
N GLU A 782 11.77 15.34 28.02
CA GLU A 782 12.77 16.37 27.73
C GLU A 782 12.25 17.41 26.73
N LEU A 783 11.50 16.96 25.72
CA LEU A 783 10.82 17.81 24.74
C LEU A 783 9.76 18.69 25.41
N GLY A 784 8.94 18.13 26.30
CA GLY A 784 7.94 18.86 27.08
C GLY A 784 8.57 19.92 27.97
N GLU A 785 9.59 19.55 28.75
CA GLU A 785 10.34 20.48 29.62
C GLU A 785 11.04 21.59 28.84
N ALA A 786 11.58 21.28 27.66
CA ALA A 786 12.24 22.24 26.78
C ALA A 786 11.26 23.07 25.93
N ARG A 787 9.95 22.81 26.02
CA ARG A 787 8.90 23.42 25.19
C ARG A 787 9.25 23.34 23.71
N VAL A 788 9.64 22.15 23.26
CA VAL A 788 9.93 21.86 21.86
C VAL A 788 8.72 21.14 21.28
N GLY A 789 8.19 21.69 20.19
CA GLY A 789 7.05 21.11 19.50
C GLY A 789 7.46 19.95 18.60
N VAL A 790 6.53 19.04 18.31
CA VAL A 790 6.79 17.89 17.44
C VAL A 790 5.72 17.80 16.36
N ILE A 791 6.13 17.59 15.12
CA ILE A 791 5.30 17.15 14.01
C ILE A 791 5.76 15.75 13.62
N LEU A 792 4.89 14.75 13.80
CA LEU A 792 5.17 13.38 13.36
C LEU A 792 4.85 13.25 11.87
N THR A 793 5.88 12.95 11.07
CA THR A 793 5.78 12.85 9.61
C THR A 793 6.45 11.56 9.15
N PRO A 794 5.69 10.49 8.82
CA PRO A 794 4.23 10.39 8.87
C PRO A 794 3.67 10.24 10.31
N SER A 795 2.35 10.42 10.45
CA SER A 795 1.61 10.25 11.72
C SER A 795 1.74 8.86 12.36
N ARG A 796 1.98 7.84 11.53
CA ARG A 796 2.20 6.44 11.90
C ARG A 796 3.62 6.04 11.49
N PRO A 797 4.60 6.14 12.40
CA PRO A 797 6.00 5.90 12.08
C PRO A 797 6.26 4.50 11.54
N PHE A 798 7.18 4.41 10.58
CA PHE A 798 7.69 3.17 10.01
C PHE A 798 9.23 3.22 10.07
N PRO A 799 9.93 2.11 10.41
CA PRO A 799 11.39 2.12 10.52
C PRO A 799 12.01 2.02 9.13
N ASP A 800 11.78 3.02 8.28
CA ASP A 800 12.20 3.02 6.87
C ASP A 800 13.72 3.05 6.73
N VAL A 801 14.37 3.88 7.53
CA VAL A 801 15.82 4.03 7.57
C VAL A 801 16.36 3.77 8.99
N TRP A 802 17.68 3.59 9.10
CA TRP A 802 18.35 3.32 10.37
C TRP A 802 18.01 4.33 11.48
N GLU A 803 17.87 5.61 11.14
CA GLU A 803 17.57 6.69 12.08
C GLU A 803 16.13 6.66 12.62
N SER A 804 15.25 5.92 11.96
CA SER A 804 13.86 5.70 12.37
C SER A 804 13.65 4.32 12.99
N LYS A 805 14.70 3.55 13.30
CA LYS A 805 14.55 2.15 13.72
C LYS A 805 13.76 1.98 15.02
N ARG A 806 13.97 2.83 16.03
CA ARG A 806 13.31 2.69 17.34
C ARG A 806 11.94 3.35 17.34
N ILE A 807 11.04 2.97 16.42
CA ILE A 807 9.67 3.49 16.41
C ILE A 807 8.85 3.02 17.61
N LEU A 808 7.80 3.77 17.96
CA LEU A 808 6.71 3.32 18.81
C LEU A 808 5.51 2.93 17.93
N PRO A 809 5.29 1.63 17.64
CA PRO A 809 4.40 1.18 16.57
C PRO A 809 2.91 1.38 16.85
N GLY A 810 2.48 1.56 18.09
CA GLY A 810 1.05 1.62 18.45
C GLY A 810 0.34 0.27 18.40
N PRO A 811 -0.99 0.25 18.64
CA PRO A 811 -1.81 -0.96 18.71
C PRO A 811 -1.79 -1.80 17.41
N PRO A 812 -1.73 -3.15 17.49
CA PRO A 812 -1.82 -3.96 18.70
C PRO A 812 -0.46 -4.25 19.36
N LEU A 813 0.66 -3.78 18.79
CA LEU A 813 1.99 -4.12 19.31
C LEU A 813 2.34 -3.38 20.60
N THR A 814 1.83 -2.17 20.78
CA THR A 814 1.99 -1.36 22.00
C THR A 814 0.67 -0.68 22.35
N ASN A 815 0.44 -0.44 23.64
CA ASN A 815 -0.74 0.29 24.15
C ASN A 815 -0.64 1.82 23.96
N GLU A 816 0.55 2.32 23.66
CA GLU A 816 0.87 3.70 23.39
C GLU A 816 1.38 3.86 21.95
N SER A 817 1.05 4.98 21.34
CA SER A 817 1.64 5.49 20.11
C SER A 817 2.56 6.68 20.41
N ALA A 818 3.42 7.04 19.46
CA ALA A 818 4.27 8.23 19.59
C ALA A 818 3.44 9.50 19.91
N ILE A 819 2.27 9.66 19.29
CA ILE A 819 1.35 10.79 19.53
C ILE A 819 0.89 10.82 20.98
N THR A 820 0.37 9.69 21.50
CA THR A 820 -0.15 9.64 22.88
C THR A 820 0.95 9.85 23.92
N THR A 821 2.14 9.30 23.69
CA THR A 821 3.28 9.45 24.62
C THR A 821 3.76 10.89 24.67
N LEU A 822 3.84 11.57 23.54
CA LEU A 822 4.23 12.99 23.47
C LEU A 822 3.20 13.91 24.13
N LEU A 823 1.91 13.73 23.83
CA LEU A 823 0.82 14.51 24.44
C LEU A 823 0.79 14.36 25.97
N ALA A 824 1.01 13.14 26.48
CA ALA A 824 1.04 12.87 27.92
C ALA A 824 2.15 13.64 28.66
N HIS A 825 3.21 14.06 27.96
CA HIS A 825 4.31 14.85 28.50
C HIS A 825 4.20 16.36 28.17
N GLY A 826 3.02 16.82 27.74
CA GLY A 826 2.76 18.25 27.49
C GLY A 826 3.42 18.78 26.22
N VAL A 827 3.89 17.92 25.33
CA VAL A 827 4.41 18.31 24.01
C VAL A 827 3.24 18.76 23.13
N THR A 828 3.38 19.90 22.45
CA THR A 828 2.45 20.26 21.37
C THR A 828 2.76 19.39 20.17
N VAL A 829 1.79 18.56 19.75
CA VAL A 829 1.95 17.58 18.67
C VAL A 829 1.11 17.98 17.46
N GLY A 830 1.74 18.02 16.29
CA GLY A 830 1.08 18.03 14.99
C GLY A 830 1.34 16.73 14.23
N ILE A 831 0.58 16.50 13.16
CA ILE A 831 0.86 15.43 12.21
C ILE A 831 1.19 16.00 10.84
N GLY A 832 2.13 15.36 10.14
CA GLY A 832 2.50 15.68 8.77
C GLY A 832 2.34 14.48 7.85
N ILE A 833 2.45 14.76 6.56
CA ILE A 833 2.40 13.78 5.47
C ILE A 833 3.74 13.74 4.73
N ALA A 834 4.09 12.59 4.16
CA ALA A 834 5.33 12.43 3.40
C ALA A 834 5.15 12.76 1.91
N GLU A 835 3.99 12.44 1.33
CA GLU A 835 3.72 12.56 -0.12
C GLU A 835 2.41 13.32 -0.38
N GLN A 836 2.33 14.08 -1.46
CA GLN A 836 1.25 15.02 -1.77
C GLN A 836 -0.12 14.35 -1.87
N TRP A 837 -0.19 13.18 -2.50
CA TRP A 837 -1.44 12.41 -2.67
C TRP A 837 -2.11 12.10 -1.32
N SER A 838 -1.31 11.97 -0.26
CA SER A 838 -1.79 11.62 1.08
C SER A 838 -2.42 12.80 1.83
N ALA A 839 -2.28 14.04 1.33
CA ALA A 839 -2.90 15.23 1.94
C ALA A 839 -4.41 15.09 2.10
N ARG A 840 -5.10 14.48 1.13
CA ARG A 840 -6.54 14.25 1.27
C ARG A 840 -6.91 13.27 2.39
N ASN A 841 -5.96 12.44 2.83
CA ASN A 841 -6.18 11.43 3.86
C ASN A 841 -5.94 11.96 5.28
N THR A 842 -5.49 13.22 5.43
CA THR A 842 -5.22 13.84 6.74
C THR A 842 -6.38 13.71 7.72
N ARG A 843 -7.64 13.78 7.24
CA ARG A 843 -8.83 13.58 8.08
C ARG A 843 -8.90 12.18 8.71
N PHE A 844 -8.47 11.16 7.96
CA PHE A 844 -8.42 9.79 8.44
C PHE A 844 -7.26 9.58 9.41
N ASP A 845 -6.11 10.22 9.17
CA ASP A 845 -4.96 10.12 10.07
C ASP A 845 -5.26 10.69 11.46
N ILE A 846 -5.93 11.85 11.56
CA ILE A 846 -6.34 12.40 12.86
C ILE A 846 -7.43 11.56 13.53
N ALA A 847 -8.37 11.02 12.75
CA ALA A 847 -9.41 10.14 13.27
C ALA A 847 -8.82 8.85 13.84
N TRP A 848 -7.87 8.26 13.12
CA TRP A 848 -7.17 7.05 13.54
C TRP A 848 -6.38 7.28 14.83
N ALA A 849 -5.65 8.40 14.91
CA ALA A 849 -4.92 8.77 16.12
C ALA A 849 -5.83 8.80 17.36
N ALA A 850 -7.07 9.29 17.22
CA ALA A 850 -8.07 9.26 18.30
C ALA A 850 -8.56 7.83 18.59
N LEU A 851 -8.91 7.07 17.55
CA LEU A 851 -9.50 5.73 17.64
C LEU A 851 -8.56 4.71 18.30
N GLU A 852 -7.25 4.85 18.16
CA GLU A 852 -6.25 3.96 18.78
C GLU A 852 -5.69 4.51 20.10
N SER A 853 -6.22 5.63 20.59
CA SER A 853 -5.67 6.30 21.77
C SER A 853 -6.11 5.69 23.10
N PHE A 854 -7.09 4.77 23.12
CA PHE A 854 -7.78 4.29 24.33
C PHE A 854 -8.43 5.46 25.10
N ASP A 855 -9.20 6.28 24.38
CA ASP A 855 -9.88 7.49 24.89
C ASP A 855 -8.94 8.57 25.46
N ARG A 856 -7.62 8.48 25.20
CA ARG A 856 -6.63 9.48 25.66
C ARG A 856 -6.57 10.73 24.78
N ILE A 857 -7.12 10.67 23.56
CA ILE A 857 -7.21 11.79 22.64
C ILE A 857 -8.69 12.11 22.40
N SER A 858 -9.13 13.30 22.82
CA SER A 858 -10.49 13.78 22.54
C SER A 858 -10.68 14.16 21.07
N LYS A 859 -11.94 14.35 20.64
CA LYS A 859 -12.24 14.83 19.27
C LYS A 859 -11.58 16.18 18.98
N GLU A 860 -11.60 17.09 19.95
CA GLU A 860 -10.99 18.41 19.85
C GLU A 860 -9.46 18.31 19.71
N GLN A 861 -8.83 17.43 20.50
CA GLN A 861 -7.39 17.18 20.39
C GLN A 861 -7.03 16.57 19.03
N ALA A 862 -7.84 15.63 18.53
CA ALA A 862 -7.66 15.03 17.21
C ALA A 862 -7.73 16.09 16.10
N LEU A 863 -8.74 16.96 16.12
CA LEU A 863 -8.85 18.10 15.20
C LEU A 863 -7.65 19.02 15.31
N ALA A 864 -7.17 19.30 16.53
CA ALA A 864 -6.03 20.17 16.77
C ALA A 864 -4.73 19.66 16.12
N LEU A 865 -4.50 18.33 16.06
CA LEU A 865 -3.29 17.71 15.48
C LEU A 865 -2.99 18.16 14.06
N ALA A 866 -4.02 18.45 13.25
CA ALA A 866 -3.89 18.88 11.87
C ALA A 866 -4.53 20.26 11.62
N SER A 867 -4.67 21.10 12.65
CA SER A 867 -5.17 22.47 12.52
C SER A 867 -4.36 23.43 13.39
N VAL A 868 -4.91 23.87 14.53
CA VAL A 868 -4.30 24.88 15.41
C VAL A 868 -2.94 24.48 15.96
N ASN A 869 -2.65 23.17 16.15
CA ASN A 869 -1.31 22.75 16.56
C ASN A 869 -0.30 22.99 15.43
N LEU A 870 -0.65 22.71 14.17
CA LEU A 870 0.23 23.00 13.04
C LEU A 870 0.44 24.51 12.87
N GLU A 871 -0.60 25.33 13.05
CA GLU A 871 -0.45 26.78 13.04
C GLU A 871 0.57 27.25 14.08
N LYS A 872 0.44 26.76 15.31
CA LYS A 872 1.34 27.08 16.42
C LYS A 872 2.76 26.58 16.20
N LEU A 873 2.92 25.34 15.71
CA LEU A 873 4.22 24.69 15.51
C LEU A 873 5.01 25.31 14.35
N LEU A 874 4.31 25.75 13.31
CA LEU A 874 4.91 26.31 12.10
C LEU A 874 4.95 27.84 12.11
N GLY A 875 4.21 28.51 13.01
CA GLY A 875 4.15 29.98 13.09
C GLY A 875 3.20 30.61 12.06
N VAL A 876 2.17 29.87 11.66
CA VAL A 876 1.09 30.43 10.83
C VAL A 876 0.20 31.31 11.70
N LYS A 877 -0.02 32.55 11.26
CA LYS A 877 -0.89 33.49 11.99
C LYS A 877 -2.37 33.10 11.79
N PRO A 878 -3.19 33.11 12.86
CA PRO A 878 -4.62 32.81 12.76
C PRO A 878 -5.33 33.71 11.74
N SER A 879 -6.14 33.10 10.86
CA SER A 879 -6.93 33.79 9.83
C SER A 879 -8.26 34.30 10.39
N GLY A 880 -8.24 35.33 11.24
CA GLY A 880 -9.44 35.85 11.89
C GLY A 880 -9.95 34.96 13.03
N ALA A 881 -11.16 35.24 13.56
CA ALA A 881 -11.65 34.60 14.79
C ALA A 881 -11.97 33.10 14.65
N LEU A 882 -12.37 32.63 13.46
CA LEU A 882 -12.79 31.23 13.23
C LEU A 882 -11.91 30.47 12.23
N GLY A 883 -11.04 31.16 11.47
CA GLY A 883 -10.28 30.54 10.38
C GLY A 883 -11.15 30.09 9.20
N ASP A 884 -10.57 29.24 8.34
CA ASP A 884 -11.34 28.49 7.34
C ASP A 884 -12.06 27.32 8.05
N LEU A 885 -13.26 26.96 7.61
CA LEU A 885 -14.06 25.86 8.17
C LEU A 885 -14.43 24.84 7.09
N VAL A 886 -14.55 23.60 7.50
CA VAL A 886 -14.95 22.46 6.66
C VAL A 886 -16.34 22.01 7.07
N VAL A 887 -17.17 21.78 6.06
CA VAL A 887 -18.57 21.38 6.24
C VAL A 887 -18.74 19.96 5.72
N THR A 888 -19.20 19.07 6.59
CA THR A 888 -19.45 17.67 6.28
C THR A 888 -20.94 17.35 6.31
N ARG A 889 -21.37 16.42 5.45
CA ARG A 889 -22.71 15.81 5.47
C ARG A 889 -22.62 14.41 6.06
N GLY A 890 -23.62 14.02 6.88
CA GLY A 890 -23.80 12.66 7.38
C GLY A 890 -22.85 12.23 8.51
N GLY A 891 -22.11 13.16 9.11
CA GLY A 891 -21.19 12.89 10.22
C GLY A 891 -20.17 14.01 10.40
N THR A 892 -19.16 13.77 11.24
CA THR A 892 -18.05 14.68 11.51
C THR A 892 -16.87 14.47 10.56
N VAL A 893 -15.94 15.42 10.48
CA VAL A 893 -14.71 15.26 9.66
C VAL A 893 -13.86 14.04 10.07
N LEU A 894 -14.02 13.57 11.33
CA LEU A 894 -13.35 12.39 11.87
C LEU A 894 -14.05 11.07 11.47
N ASP A 895 -15.30 11.13 11.03
CA ASP A 895 -16.06 9.93 10.66
C ASP A 895 -15.75 9.55 9.21
N SER A 896 -15.40 8.28 8.97
CA SER A 896 -15.17 7.80 7.60
C SER A 896 -16.41 7.97 6.72
N GLU A 897 -17.60 7.81 7.30
CA GLU A 897 -18.92 7.91 6.66
C GLU A 897 -19.30 9.33 6.22
N ALA A 898 -18.59 10.35 6.72
CA ALA A 898 -18.90 11.74 6.40
C ALA A 898 -18.31 12.16 5.05
N LYS A 899 -19.10 12.93 4.28
CA LYS A 899 -18.66 13.54 3.02
C LYS A 899 -18.45 15.04 3.21
N VAL A 900 -17.30 15.56 2.79
CA VAL A 900 -17.09 17.01 2.73
C VAL A 900 -17.96 17.57 1.60
N VAL A 901 -18.80 18.55 1.90
CA VAL A 901 -19.77 19.15 0.96
C VAL A 901 -19.59 20.64 0.80
N GLY A 902 -18.79 21.28 1.67
CA GLY A 902 -18.50 22.69 1.54
C GLY A 902 -17.30 23.15 2.35
N ILE A 903 -16.71 24.26 1.93
CA ILE A 903 -15.64 24.96 2.63
C ILE A 903 -16.01 26.42 2.77
N ILE A 904 -15.83 26.93 3.98
CA ILE A 904 -16.10 28.31 4.34
C ILE A 904 -14.74 28.98 4.51
N SER A 905 -14.43 29.98 3.70
CA SER A 905 -13.21 30.75 3.87
C SER A 905 -13.52 32.20 4.17
N ALA A 906 -13.38 32.58 5.45
CA ALA A 906 -13.54 33.95 5.89
C ALA A 906 -12.43 34.84 5.29
N ARG A 907 -11.21 34.31 5.15
CA ARG A 907 -10.06 35.02 4.55
C ARG A 907 -10.32 35.40 3.08
N ARG A 908 -10.88 34.47 2.30
CA ARG A 908 -11.19 34.67 0.87
C ARG A 908 -12.57 35.31 0.66
N GLY A 909 -13.39 35.39 1.71
CA GLY A 909 -14.75 35.91 1.65
C GLY A 909 -15.71 35.04 0.82
N ILE A 910 -15.52 33.72 0.82
CA ILE A 910 -16.28 32.78 -0.02
C ILE A 910 -16.84 31.59 0.76
N VAL A 911 -17.86 30.97 0.19
CA VAL A 911 -18.31 29.61 0.51
C VAL A 911 -18.24 28.82 -0.78
N ASP A 912 -17.48 27.73 -0.75
CA ASP A 912 -17.33 26.82 -1.88
C ASP A 912 -18.13 25.54 -1.60
N LEU A 913 -18.97 25.12 -2.55
CA LEU A 913 -19.69 23.85 -2.50
C LEU A 913 -19.00 22.82 -3.39
N ILE A 914 -18.94 21.58 -2.91
CA ILE A 914 -18.03 20.52 -3.41
C ILE A 914 -18.77 19.43 -4.15
#